data_AF-A0A9N9F8K0-F1
#
_entry.id   AF-A0A9N9F8K0-F1
#
_cell.length_a   1.000
_cell.length_b   1.000
_cell.length_c   1.000
_cell.angle_alpha   90.00
_cell.angle_beta   90.00
_cell.angle_gamma   90.00
#
_symmetry.space_group_name_H-M   'P 1'
#
loop_
_entity.id
_entity.type
_entity.pdbx_description
1 polymer ?
#
loop_
_entity_poly.entity_id
_entity_poly.type
_entity_poly.pdbx_seq_one_letter_code
_entity_poly.pdbx_strand_id
1 'polypeptide(L)'
;MSINENSEITSVFHVHLPFNTDSYKLTVLGSCEALGNWQTPKVWLYQIPNSTLWVSDRVRFPKNLEVQYKYCLVSPENVLNFEGYELATCRRMEPRGNLYDIWSDSTEFKKDQFSNEDFVFTDYIYNNIKSPCSLKNGIMDYLYVLNKHWRGLTEFEKIVNFISQHLKTNKTKEQILFLYVLLGYHIEQNGWLHGSNLPDGFQSSIMIKEFKNIDDDFSLPSNTKFLVVNTINALIQHNSKHGSLDWIKIFALALKFDASYSFIDSIEAYDYKMQPDEPDDFIKLLEVLKSSINDLNNAGALNKMMNKLVKISYDAECLAYMMECFKELKGSVNFLYAIRRKLLELLEKKKLDWNDKNIVSLQKLLSDPNLKWHPREYVSVLEAIAESDQIIVLEYFPGIFRCIMELNPNAIKKELEQESIKWLINICKQKGSSAHNIFHCLSTIHSTSAHSQELLNKFMNHNIVMSLSDDSVLSITSRINVSNFHEDIITHFMSLLKFRVELLIRDPDERLLKIIMQICDSESTLNIPNSYCEEIICFILSHLQQDKVVKFPETELFQLSLFQFAKFWMAIFKAKGEIQKLRSHPYFKEACKTVTLMAMDIRNNTITIKLFQKVFNYFSNTGILKDYINSAIENYSEEIELITDEILEKSHNQCNEYNSTLERLRKFYEKFCPSQLVPDIQSYLNDLTKASASTALKESYFENHQSMHSVTVKIMNDYYHFIDSQTFYNVFQIELNEGLTVKEIMNNIFKKVVKNYEIKCGEHEKKEIKCTAINEFWTNVNSEQVDKEVRFMTPYFEKLKSRAHNVQRLICSVKLLVNITLILERLHQLMIVVKILDITLCDQDFWVEELINNLEDKELLLYQLCESFDELNKIEMTLLLTNDIWLAIEKICDYKDFIIFLKSLVGDDLQNLINNVDEHLYKHLIQQNIVQTFIQVKQILEPLLDEKIDNDGHSAVQEFFQILYNIINRNPSLISKLRLCNTNVQALKYLYRKITNRDVTQTWLRKLRHRQTLNEILDRIINPKPCAAILY
;
A
#
# COMPACT_ATOMS: atom_id res chain seq x y z
N MET A 1 -59.70 91.04 -40.14
CA MET A 1 -60.77 90.17 -39.62
C MET A 1 -60.70 88.83 -40.36
N SER A 2 -60.22 87.79 -39.68
CA SER A 2 -60.53 86.35 -39.86
C SER A 2 -59.43 85.57 -39.11
N ILE A 3 -59.75 85.22 -37.86
CA ILE A 3 -58.97 84.29 -37.05
C ILE A 3 -59.20 82.91 -37.68
N ASN A 4 -58.13 82.24 -38.10
CA ASN A 4 -58.21 80.85 -38.53
C ASN A 4 -58.20 79.96 -37.28
N GLU A 5 -59.31 79.98 -36.55
CA GLU A 5 -59.68 78.97 -35.56
C GLU A 5 -60.04 77.70 -36.34
N ASN A 6 -59.14 76.70 -36.37
CA ASN A 6 -59.46 75.28 -36.49
C ASN A 6 -58.18 74.44 -36.64
N SER A 7 -57.40 74.30 -35.57
CA SER A 7 -56.55 73.12 -35.43
C SER A 7 -57.27 72.15 -34.50
N GLU A 8 -57.76 71.05 -35.07
CA GLU A 8 -58.42 69.96 -34.35
C GLU A 8 -57.40 68.87 -34.01
N ILE A 9 -57.43 68.35 -32.79
CA ILE A 9 -56.75 67.12 -32.40
C ILE A 9 -57.69 65.97 -32.68
N THR A 10 -57.23 64.92 -33.37
CA THR A 10 -57.97 63.68 -33.51
C THR A 10 -57.33 62.61 -32.62
N SER A 11 -58.12 62.01 -31.73
CA SER A 11 -57.65 60.99 -30.79
C SER A 11 -58.53 59.74 -30.82
N VAL A 12 -57.92 58.59 -30.53
CA VAL A 12 -58.59 57.31 -30.29
C VAL A 12 -58.35 56.91 -28.85
N PHE A 13 -59.41 56.52 -28.14
CA PHE A 13 -59.32 56.01 -26.77
C PHE A 13 -59.11 54.50 -26.79
N HIS A 14 -58.07 54.05 -26.09
CA HIS A 14 -57.73 52.65 -25.85
C HIS A 14 -57.78 52.42 -24.35
N VAL A 15 -58.67 51.56 -23.89
CA VAL A 15 -58.82 51.30 -22.45
C VAL A 15 -58.82 49.82 -22.14
N HIS A 16 -57.96 49.43 -21.19
CA HIS A 16 -57.87 48.06 -20.68
C HIS A 16 -58.80 47.89 -19.47
N LEU A 17 -59.73 46.94 -19.57
CA LEU A 17 -60.68 46.58 -18.51
C LEU A 17 -60.37 45.15 -18.01
N PRO A 18 -59.61 45.00 -16.91
CA PRO A 18 -59.23 43.70 -16.36
C PRO A 18 -60.34 43.11 -15.48
N PHE A 19 -61.56 43.02 -16.03
CA PHE A 19 -62.72 42.38 -15.41
C PHE A 19 -63.77 42.10 -16.49
N ASN A 20 -64.66 41.15 -16.22
CA ASN A 20 -65.71 40.80 -17.17
C ASN A 20 -66.78 41.90 -17.21
N THR A 21 -67.20 42.27 -18.42
CA THR A 21 -68.21 43.32 -18.69
C THR A 21 -69.46 42.75 -19.34
N ASP A 22 -69.65 41.42 -19.35
CA ASP A 22 -70.81 40.75 -19.95
C ASP A 22 -72.10 41.49 -19.61
N SER A 23 -72.78 42.00 -20.65
CA SER A 23 -74.00 42.83 -20.65
C SER A 23 -73.88 44.36 -20.56
N TYR A 24 -72.69 44.94 -20.38
CA TYR A 24 -72.49 46.41 -20.35
C TYR A 24 -71.90 46.94 -21.66
N LYS A 25 -72.24 48.19 -22.01
CA LYS A 25 -71.62 48.93 -23.11
C LYS A 25 -70.64 49.96 -22.55
N LEU A 26 -69.45 50.06 -23.13
CA LEU A 26 -68.44 51.02 -22.70
C LEU A 26 -68.51 52.30 -23.53
N THR A 27 -68.50 53.45 -22.84
CA THR A 27 -68.48 54.78 -23.45
C THR A 27 -67.49 55.66 -22.70
N VAL A 28 -67.00 56.70 -23.36
CA VAL A 28 -66.26 57.80 -22.71
C VAL A 28 -67.11 59.05 -22.69
N LEU A 29 -67.22 59.69 -21.52
CA LEU A 29 -67.87 61.00 -21.35
C LEU A 29 -66.87 62.01 -20.81
N GLY A 30 -67.14 63.29 -21.05
CA GLY A 30 -66.25 64.36 -20.64
C GLY A 30 -66.86 65.75 -20.72
N SER A 31 -66.04 66.75 -20.40
CA SER A 31 -66.43 68.15 -20.23
C SER A 31 -66.75 68.90 -21.52
N CYS A 32 -66.48 68.32 -22.69
CA CYS A 32 -66.68 68.94 -23.98
C CYS A 32 -67.86 68.32 -24.76
N GLU A 33 -68.34 69.05 -25.77
CA GLU A 33 -69.49 68.62 -26.56
C GLU A 33 -69.25 67.29 -27.29
N ALA A 34 -68.03 67.05 -27.77
CA ALA A 34 -67.65 65.81 -28.45
C ALA A 34 -67.80 64.58 -27.53
N LEU A 35 -67.68 64.76 -26.21
CA LEU A 35 -67.87 63.72 -25.19
C LEU A 35 -69.20 63.87 -24.43
N GLY A 36 -70.12 64.69 -24.95
CA GLY A 36 -71.50 64.80 -24.47
C GLY A 36 -71.71 65.54 -23.16
N ASN A 37 -70.78 66.41 -22.76
CA ASN A 37 -70.87 67.30 -21.59
C ASN A 37 -71.29 66.57 -20.28
N TRP A 38 -70.70 65.40 -20.02
CA TRP A 38 -71.01 64.50 -18.89
C TRP A 38 -72.43 63.93 -18.85
N GLN A 39 -73.29 64.25 -19.81
CA GLN A 39 -74.72 63.91 -19.78
C GLN A 39 -75.11 62.85 -20.81
N THR A 40 -74.53 62.90 -22.01
CA THR A 40 -74.98 62.07 -23.15
C THR A 40 -73.84 61.23 -23.73
N PRO A 41 -73.92 59.89 -23.71
CA PRO A 41 -72.92 59.04 -24.37
C PRO A 41 -72.86 59.29 -25.88
N LYS A 42 -71.75 59.88 -26.35
CA LYS A 42 -71.51 60.12 -27.79
C LYS A 42 -70.40 59.26 -28.39
N VAL A 43 -69.45 58.80 -27.56
CA VAL A 43 -68.28 58.04 -28.01
C VAL A 43 -68.30 56.66 -27.35
N TRP A 44 -68.73 55.69 -28.14
CA TRP A 44 -68.77 54.29 -27.74
C TRP A 44 -67.45 53.59 -28.06
N LEU A 45 -67.09 52.64 -27.20
CA LEU A 45 -65.94 51.78 -27.39
C LEU A 45 -66.42 50.37 -27.70
N TYR A 46 -65.65 49.65 -28.51
CA TYR A 46 -65.87 48.24 -28.81
C TYR A 46 -64.68 47.42 -28.35
N GLN A 47 -64.95 46.20 -27.88
CA GLN A 47 -63.93 45.28 -27.43
C GLN A 47 -63.17 44.69 -28.62
N ILE A 48 -61.84 44.63 -28.52
CA ILE A 48 -61.02 43.86 -29.46
C ILE A 48 -61.29 42.37 -29.20
N PRO A 49 -61.59 41.56 -30.23
CA PRO A 49 -61.88 40.15 -30.05
C PRO A 49 -60.79 39.42 -29.26
N ASN A 50 -61.18 38.62 -28.26
CA ASN A 50 -60.28 37.86 -27.38
C ASN A 50 -59.28 38.72 -26.58
N SER A 51 -59.62 39.98 -26.28
CA SER A 51 -58.80 40.89 -25.49
C SER A 51 -59.66 41.67 -24.50
N THR A 52 -59.08 42.07 -23.38
CA THR A 52 -59.67 43.05 -22.44
C THR A 52 -59.53 44.51 -22.91
N LEU A 53 -58.96 44.74 -24.10
CA LEU A 53 -58.82 46.07 -24.69
C LEU A 53 -60.11 46.52 -25.37
N TRP A 54 -60.49 47.76 -25.09
CA TRP A 54 -61.58 48.44 -25.74
C TRP A 54 -61.08 49.67 -26.49
N VAL A 55 -61.60 49.88 -27.70
CA VAL A 55 -61.13 50.93 -28.61
C VAL A 55 -62.31 51.76 -29.11
N SER A 56 -62.15 53.08 -29.18
CA SER A 56 -63.14 53.98 -29.75
C SER A 56 -62.94 54.20 -31.25
N ASP A 57 -63.95 54.78 -31.90
CA ASP A 57 -63.72 55.49 -33.16
C ASP A 57 -62.89 56.76 -32.95
N ARG A 58 -62.40 57.36 -34.04
CA ARG A 58 -61.65 58.63 -34.00
C ARG A 58 -62.54 59.77 -33.57
N VAL A 59 -62.15 60.46 -32.50
CA VAL A 59 -62.87 61.62 -31.96
C VAL A 59 -62.06 62.88 -32.21
N ARG A 60 -62.73 63.96 -32.64
CA ARG A 60 -62.10 65.25 -32.93
C ARG A 60 -62.36 66.25 -31.81
N PHE A 61 -61.33 66.98 -31.44
CA PHE A 61 -61.32 67.93 -30.33
C PHE A 61 -60.69 69.26 -30.76
N PRO A 62 -61.22 70.41 -30.32
CA PRO A 62 -60.54 71.67 -30.53
C PRO A 62 -59.29 71.75 -29.64
N LYS A 63 -58.15 72.16 -30.22
CA LYS A 63 -56.83 72.12 -29.55
C LYS A 63 -56.69 73.02 -28.31
N ASN A 64 -57.62 73.95 -28.08
CA ASN A 64 -57.54 74.96 -27.01
C ASN A 64 -58.42 74.67 -25.78
N LEU A 65 -59.01 73.48 -25.67
CA LEU A 65 -59.87 73.10 -24.55
C LEU A 65 -59.13 72.18 -23.57
N GLU A 66 -59.12 72.53 -22.28
CA GLU A 66 -58.78 71.60 -21.21
C GLU A 66 -59.92 70.58 -21.05
N VAL A 67 -59.83 69.48 -21.81
CA VAL A 67 -60.84 68.42 -21.79
C VAL A 67 -60.57 67.47 -20.63
N GLN A 68 -61.58 67.29 -19.78
CA GLN A 68 -61.62 66.25 -18.76
C GLN A 68 -62.55 65.13 -19.20
N TYR A 69 -62.18 63.87 -18.94
CA TYR A 69 -62.99 62.71 -19.33
C TYR A 69 -62.89 61.56 -18.32
N LYS A 70 -63.87 60.65 -18.42
CA LYS A 70 -63.93 59.38 -17.70
C LYS A 70 -64.55 58.29 -18.57
N TYR A 71 -64.09 57.06 -18.38
CA TYR A 71 -64.78 55.88 -18.90
C TYR A 71 -66.03 55.58 -18.07
N CYS A 72 -67.06 55.10 -18.75
CA CYS A 72 -68.37 54.80 -18.16
C CYS A 72 -68.95 53.53 -18.76
N LEU A 73 -69.41 52.62 -17.90
CA LEU A 73 -70.15 51.42 -18.29
C LEU A 73 -71.64 51.70 -18.22
N VAL A 74 -72.34 51.45 -19.33
CA VAL A 74 -73.78 51.64 -19.47
C VAL A 74 -74.47 50.29 -19.35
N SER A 75 -75.30 50.13 -18.32
CA SER A 75 -76.08 48.91 -18.12
C SER A 75 -77.20 48.75 -19.18
N PRO A 76 -77.81 47.56 -19.34
CA PRO A 76 -78.98 47.39 -20.19
C PRO A 76 -80.15 48.32 -19.82
N GLU A 77 -80.22 48.78 -18.57
CA GLU A 77 -81.21 49.72 -18.05
C GLU A 77 -80.82 51.21 -18.29
N ASN A 78 -79.75 51.46 -19.05
CA ASN A 78 -79.18 52.79 -19.33
C ASN A 78 -78.65 53.56 -18.10
N VAL A 79 -78.24 52.86 -17.04
CA VAL A 79 -77.59 53.47 -15.88
C VAL A 79 -76.11 53.72 -16.21
N LEU A 80 -75.63 54.94 -15.91
CA LEU A 80 -74.25 55.37 -16.17
C LEU A 80 -73.35 55.08 -14.96
N ASN A 81 -72.47 54.09 -15.09
CA ASN A 81 -71.51 53.71 -14.05
C ASN A 81 -70.11 54.24 -14.41
N PHE A 82 -69.71 55.35 -13.78
CA PHE A 82 -68.43 56.00 -14.05
C PHE A 82 -67.26 55.31 -13.33
N GLU A 83 -66.08 55.33 -13.96
CA GLU A 83 -64.84 54.94 -13.30
C GLU A 83 -64.42 55.94 -12.19
N GLY A 84 -63.69 55.45 -11.17
CA GLY A 84 -63.22 56.26 -10.04
C GLY A 84 -64.31 56.65 -9.03
N TYR A 85 -63.89 57.01 -7.82
CA TYR A 85 -64.81 57.24 -6.69
C TYR A 85 -65.40 58.66 -6.61
N GLU A 86 -64.78 59.67 -7.25
CA GLU A 86 -65.19 61.08 -7.14
C GLU A 86 -65.01 61.86 -8.45
N LEU A 87 -65.69 63.00 -8.63
CA LEU A 87 -65.49 63.91 -9.77
C LEU A 87 -64.06 64.50 -9.83
N ALA A 88 -63.36 64.61 -8.68
CA ALA A 88 -61.97 65.07 -8.64
C ALA A 88 -60.98 64.10 -9.33
N THR A 89 -61.40 62.88 -9.68
CA THR A 89 -60.58 61.85 -10.33
C THR A 89 -60.70 61.85 -11.87
N CYS A 90 -61.27 62.89 -12.49
CA CYS A 90 -61.35 62.98 -13.94
C CYS A 90 -59.96 63.00 -14.61
N ARG A 91 -59.81 62.23 -15.68
CA ARG A 91 -58.59 62.22 -16.50
C ARG A 91 -58.51 63.51 -17.31
N ARG A 92 -57.30 64.03 -17.51
CA ARG A 92 -57.05 65.16 -18.40
C ARG A 92 -56.60 64.65 -19.76
N MET A 93 -57.14 65.23 -20.81
CA MET A 93 -56.80 64.86 -22.18
C MET A 93 -55.40 65.35 -22.55
N GLU A 94 -54.59 64.45 -23.13
CA GLU A 94 -53.30 64.78 -23.70
C GLU A 94 -53.42 64.93 -25.22
N PRO A 95 -52.70 65.88 -25.86
CA PRO A 95 -52.81 66.12 -27.30
C PRO A 95 -52.05 65.05 -28.11
N ARG A 96 -52.60 63.83 -28.18
CA ARG A 96 -52.00 62.66 -28.85
C ARG A 96 -53.03 61.91 -29.69
N GLY A 97 -52.54 61.20 -30.72
CA GLY A 97 -53.38 60.42 -31.63
C GLY A 97 -54.02 59.19 -30.99
N ASN A 98 -53.31 58.52 -30.09
CA ASN A 98 -53.81 57.37 -29.33
C ASN A 98 -53.64 57.67 -27.83
N LEU A 99 -54.70 57.45 -27.06
CA LEU A 99 -54.72 57.55 -25.61
C LEU A 99 -54.86 56.14 -25.03
N TYR A 100 -53.91 55.71 -24.22
CA TYR A 100 -53.91 54.39 -23.59
C TYR A 100 -54.14 54.52 -22.08
N ASP A 101 -55.23 53.95 -21.60
CA ASP A 101 -55.68 54.06 -20.21
C ASP A 101 -56.02 52.69 -19.62
N ILE A 102 -55.84 52.55 -18.32
CA ILE A 102 -56.31 51.39 -17.56
C ILE A 102 -57.49 51.86 -16.72
N TRP A 103 -58.58 51.09 -16.69
CA TRP A 103 -59.77 51.40 -15.88
C TRP A 103 -59.42 51.80 -14.43
N SER A 104 -60.08 52.83 -13.92
CA SER A 104 -59.96 53.23 -12.51
C SER A 104 -61.07 52.61 -11.67
N ASP A 105 -60.70 51.93 -10.57
CA ASP A 105 -61.67 51.25 -9.71
C ASP A 105 -62.81 52.17 -9.28
N SER A 106 -64.01 51.60 -9.30
CA SER A 106 -65.24 52.22 -8.82
C SER A 106 -65.84 51.36 -7.71
N THR A 107 -66.96 51.79 -7.14
CA THR A 107 -67.68 51.02 -6.11
C THR A 107 -68.17 49.68 -6.62
N GLU A 108 -68.60 49.61 -7.88
CA GLU A 108 -69.20 48.43 -8.51
C GLU A 108 -68.18 47.62 -9.33
N PHE A 109 -67.29 48.30 -10.05
CA PHE A 109 -66.30 47.66 -10.94
C PHE A 109 -64.88 47.92 -10.46
N LYS A 110 -64.25 46.86 -9.94
CA LYS A 110 -62.87 46.86 -9.45
C LYS A 110 -62.02 45.96 -10.35
N LYS A 111 -60.78 46.38 -10.60
CA LYS A 111 -59.77 45.61 -11.30
C LYS A 111 -59.50 44.32 -10.54
N ASP A 112 -59.40 43.20 -11.27
CA ASP A 112 -58.92 41.96 -10.69
C ASP A 112 -57.43 42.11 -10.32
N GLN A 113 -57.10 41.83 -9.05
CA GLN A 113 -55.71 41.88 -8.58
C GLN A 113 -54.83 40.80 -9.23
N PHE A 114 -55.42 39.79 -9.87
CA PHE A 114 -54.73 38.66 -10.50
C PHE A 114 -54.83 38.63 -12.04
N SER A 115 -55.34 39.71 -12.67
CA SER A 115 -55.41 39.82 -14.13
C SER A 115 -54.00 39.90 -14.75
N ASN A 116 -53.49 38.77 -15.22
CA ASN A 116 -52.19 38.54 -15.87
C ASN A 116 -51.99 39.22 -17.24
N GLU A 117 -52.82 40.20 -17.61
CA GLU A 117 -52.82 40.79 -18.95
C GLU A 117 -51.91 42.03 -19.08
N ASP A 118 -50.68 41.92 -18.56
CA ASP A 118 -49.69 43.01 -18.47
C ASP A 118 -49.25 43.59 -19.84
N PHE A 119 -49.54 42.91 -20.95
CA PHE A 119 -49.04 43.26 -22.29
C PHE A 119 -50.12 43.55 -23.33
N VAL A 120 -51.38 43.76 -22.95
CA VAL A 120 -52.49 43.97 -23.90
C VAL A 120 -52.25 45.15 -24.84
N PHE A 121 -51.73 46.27 -24.32
CA PHE A 121 -51.36 47.41 -25.18
C PHE A 121 -50.19 47.07 -26.09
N THR A 122 -49.19 46.34 -25.59
CA THR A 122 -48.00 45.95 -26.36
C THR A 122 -48.37 45.00 -27.51
N ASP A 123 -49.23 44.02 -27.26
CA ASP A 123 -49.76 43.11 -28.28
C ASP A 123 -50.58 43.86 -29.33
N TYR A 124 -51.47 44.76 -28.89
CA TYR A 124 -52.25 45.60 -29.80
C TYR A 124 -51.35 46.49 -30.67
N ILE A 125 -50.33 47.14 -30.07
CA ILE A 125 -49.36 47.95 -30.81
C ILE A 125 -48.62 47.08 -31.83
N TYR A 126 -48.09 45.93 -31.40
CA TYR A 126 -47.35 44.99 -32.25
C TYR A 126 -48.17 44.52 -33.47
N ASN A 127 -49.42 44.13 -33.25
CA ASN A 127 -50.32 43.61 -34.30
C ASN A 127 -50.74 44.69 -35.32
N ASN A 128 -50.63 45.97 -34.95
CA ASN A 128 -50.94 47.10 -35.84
C ASN A 128 -49.73 47.65 -36.62
N ILE A 129 -48.52 47.18 -36.33
CA ILE A 129 -47.32 47.55 -37.09
C ILE A 129 -47.30 46.77 -38.42
N LYS A 130 -47.56 47.47 -39.52
CA LYS A 130 -47.65 46.90 -40.88
C LYS A 130 -46.84 47.66 -41.93
N SER A 131 -46.25 48.79 -41.56
CA SER A 131 -45.50 49.70 -42.44
C SER A 131 -44.50 50.54 -41.64
N PRO A 132 -43.48 51.14 -42.30
CA PRO A 132 -42.48 51.98 -41.63
C PRO A 132 -43.09 53.16 -40.84
N CYS A 133 -44.16 53.78 -41.35
CA CYS A 133 -44.85 54.85 -40.64
C CYS A 133 -45.55 54.33 -39.37
N SER A 134 -46.17 53.15 -39.44
CA SER A 134 -46.80 52.52 -38.27
C SER A 134 -45.77 52.03 -37.25
N LEU A 135 -44.56 51.64 -37.66
CA LEU A 135 -43.46 51.29 -36.74
C LEU A 135 -43.06 52.50 -35.89
N LYS A 136 -42.82 53.65 -36.52
CA LYS A 136 -42.45 54.87 -35.80
C LYS A 136 -43.52 55.26 -34.79
N ASN A 137 -44.78 55.24 -35.20
CA ASN A 137 -45.90 55.55 -34.32
C ASN A 137 -46.05 54.49 -33.21
N GLY A 138 -45.91 53.21 -33.54
CA GLY A 138 -45.98 52.10 -32.58
C GLY A 138 -44.88 52.16 -31.51
N ILE A 139 -43.65 52.51 -31.89
CA ILE A 139 -42.56 52.75 -30.93
C ILE A 139 -42.91 53.91 -29.98
N MET A 140 -43.43 55.02 -30.53
CA MET A 140 -43.80 56.19 -29.72
C MET A 140 -44.99 55.91 -28.79
N ASP A 141 -45.95 55.12 -29.26
CA ASP A 141 -47.09 54.65 -28.46
C ASP A 141 -46.64 53.69 -27.36
N TYR A 142 -45.72 52.77 -27.67
CA TYR A 142 -45.15 51.84 -26.69
C TYR A 142 -44.39 52.58 -25.58
N LEU A 143 -43.49 53.49 -25.95
CA LEU A 143 -42.75 54.30 -24.97
C LEU A 143 -43.69 55.17 -24.11
N TYR A 144 -44.81 55.61 -24.68
CA TYR A 144 -45.83 56.34 -23.94
C TYR A 144 -46.57 55.44 -22.93
N VAL A 145 -47.06 54.28 -23.38
CA VAL A 145 -47.70 53.29 -22.52
C VAL A 145 -46.78 52.92 -21.36
N LEU A 146 -45.52 52.65 -21.65
CA LEU A 146 -44.55 52.24 -20.66
C LEU A 146 -44.23 53.34 -19.64
N ASN A 147 -44.07 54.60 -20.08
CA ASN A 147 -43.89 55.72 -19.16
C ASN A 147 -45.13 55.98 -18.29
N LYS A 148 -46.33 55.82 -18.86
CA LYS A 148 -47.60 56.09 -18.17
C LYS A 148 -47.99 55.00 -17.19
N HIS A 149 -47.71 53.74 -17.51
CA HIS A 149 -48.18 52.56 -16.77
C HIS A 149 -47.02 51.68 -16.24
N TRP A 150 -45.88 52.30 -15.92
CA TRP A 150 -44.60 51.65 -15.55
C TRP A 150 -44.68 50.42 -14.65
N ARG A 151 -45.57 50.40 -13.64
CA ARG A 151 -45.58 49.37 -12.58
C ARG A 151 -46.01 47.95 -13.03
N GLY A 152 -46.51 47.76 -14.25
CA GLY A 152 -46.92 46.43 -14.76
C GLY A 152 -46.04 45.84 -15.87
N LEU A 153 -45.20 46.64 -16.54
CA LEU A 153 -44.48 46.24 -17.77
C LEU A 153 -43.01 45.83 -17.53
N THR A 154 -42.53 45.76 -16.29
CA THR A 154 -41.08 45.69 -15.98
C THR A 154 -40.49 44.29 -15.81
N GLU A 155 -41.30 43.23 -15.79
CA GLU A 155 -40.77 41.86 -15.63
C GLU A 155 -40.04 41.38 -16.90
N PHE A 156 -38.70 41.29 -16.80
CA PHE A 156 -37.83 40.87 -17.90
C PHE A 156 -38.19 39.47 -18.45
N GLU A 157 -38.62 38.55 -17.60
CA GLU A 157 -39.01 37.20 -18.02
C GLU A 157 -40.29 37.20 -18.87
N LYS A 158 -41.31 38.00 -18.49
CA LYS A 158 -42.56 38.11 -19.25
C LYS A 158 -42.32 38.72 -20.64
N ILE A 159 -41.45 39.73 -20.76
CA ILE A 159 -41.14 40.30 -22.07
C ILE A 159 -40.33 39.34 -22.95
N VAL A 160 -39.41 38.58 -22.37
CA VAL A 160 -38.65 37.54 -23.09
C VAL A 160 -39.60 36.45 -23.60
N ASN A 161 -40.60 36.07 -22.80
CA ASN A 161 -41.65 35.14 -23.20
C ASN A 161 -42.52 35.72 -24.33
N PHE A 162 -42.97 36.97 -24.21
CA PHE A 162 -43.71 37.68 -25.27
C PHE A 162 -42.92 37.66 -26.58
N ILE A 163 -41.65 38.06 -26.56
CA ILE A 163 -40.78 38.05 -27.73
C ILE A 163 -40.69 36.62 -28.28
N SER A 164 -40.45 35.62 -27.44
CA SER A 164 -40.30 34.22 -27.88
C SER A 164 -41.57 33.63 -28.51
N GLN A 165 -42.75 34.08 -28.10
CA GLN A 165 -44.03 33.69 -28.71
C GLN A 165 -44.19 34.33 -30.09
N HIS A 166 -43.94 35.63 -30.22
CA HIS A 166 -43.96 36.33 -31.52
C HIS A 166 -42.76 35.93 -32.41
N LEU A 167 -41.70 35.37 -31.84
CA LEU A 167 -40.76 34.35 -32.33
C LEU A 167 -41.31 33.35 -33.36
N LYS A 168 -42.48 32.78 -33.07
CA LYS A 168 -42.97 31.55 -33.72
C LYS A 168 -44.06 31.80 -34.77
N THR A 169 -44.58 33.02 -34.84
CA THR A 169 -45.67 33.42 -35.76
C THR A 169 -45.13 34.05 -37.04
N ASN A 170 -45.98 34.38 -38.02
CA ASN A 170 -45.51 35.18 -39.17
C ASN A 170 -45.34 36.64 -38.72
N LYS A 171 -44.23 37.28 -39.12
CA LYS A 171 -43.90 38.66 -38.73
C LYS A 171 -43.43 39.46 -39.94
N THR A 172 -43.70 40.76 -39.93
CA THR A 172 -43.10 41.69 -40.90
C THR A 172 -41.72 42.17 -40.43
N LYS A 173 -40.95 42.77 -41.34
CA LYS A 173 -39.63 43.37 -41.04
C LYS A 173 -39.75 44.46 -39.96
N GLU A 174 -40.82 45.24 -40.00
CA GLU A 174 -41.12 46.28 -39.03
C GLU A 174 -41.43 45.71 -37.65
N GLN A 175 -42.19 44.61 -37.59
CA GLN A 175 -42.48 43.93 -36.34
C GLN A 175 -41.21 43.36 -35.70
N ILE A 176 -40.28 42.82 -36.50
CA ILE A 176 -38.96 42.39 -36.01
C ILE A 176 -38.19 43.57 -35.42
N LEU A 177 -38.13 44.71 -36.12
CA LEU A 177 -37.48 45.93 -35.60
C LEU A 177 -38.11 46.41 -34.29
N PHE A 178 -39.44 46.33 -34.17
CA PHE A 178 -40.13 46.66 -32.93
C PHE A 178 -39.70 45.72 -31.78
N LEU A 179 -39.61 44.41 -32.03
CA LEU A 179 -39.12 43.45 -31.03
C LEU A 179 -37.65 43.72 -30.62
N TYR A 180 -36.81 44.19 -31.54
CA TYR A 180 -35.45 44.64 -31.21
C TYR A 180 -35.47 45.86 -30.28
N VAL A 181 -36.26 46.89 -30.60
CA VAL A 181 -36.39 48.09 -29.74
C VAL A 181 -36.96 47.73 -28.37
N LEU A 182 -37.95 46.84 -28.34
CA LEU A 182 -38.59 46.33 -27.15
C LEU A 182 -37.57 45.64 -26.23
N LEU A 183 -36.84 44.65 -26.76
CA LEU A 183 -35.83 43.93 -26.00
C LEU A 183 -34.73 44.87 -25.49
N GLY A 184 -34.25 45.77 -26.34
CA GLY A 184 -33.20 46.73 -26.00
C GLY A 184 -33.59 47.66 -24.87
N TYR A 185 -34.85 48.09 -24.85
CA TYR A 185 -35.39 48.90 -23.76
C TYR A 185 -35.36 48.16 -22.43
N HIS A 186 -35.81 46.90 -22.40
CA HIS A 186 -35.82 46.11 -21.18
C HIS A 186 -34.42 45.70 -20.71
N ILE A 187 -33.47 45.50 -21.62
CA ILE A 187 -32.06 45.29 -21.26
C ILE A 187 -31.49 46.54 -20.60
N GLU A 188 -31.76 47.73 -21.15
CA GLU A 188 -31.29 49.00 -20.59
C GLU A 188 -31.85 49.23 -19.17
N GLN A 189 -33.14 48.99 -18.97
CA GLN A 189 -33.78 49.20 -17.67
C GLN A 189 -33.36 48.17 -16.61
N ASN A 190 -33.13 46.92 -17.01
CA ASN A 190 -32.78 45.83 -16.09
C ASN A 190 -31.27 45.58 -15.94
N GLY A 191 -30.42 46.42 -16.56
CA GLY A 191 -28.97 46.27 -16.59
C GLY A 191 -28.29 46.22 -15.21
N TRP A 192 -28.97 46.68 -14.14
CA TRP A 192 -28.49 46.59 -12.76
C TRP A 192 -28.81 45.26 -12.05
N LEU A 193 -29.84 44.51 -12.47
CA LEU A 193 -30.36 43.35 -11.74
C LEU A 193 -29.99 41.98 -12.34
N HIS A 194 -29.92 41.87 -13.68
CA HIS A 194 -29.76 40.56 -14.36
C HIS A 194 -28.48 40.42 -15.18
N GLY A 195 -27.66 41.47 -15.26
CA GLY A 195 -26.69 41.57 -16.36
C GLY A 195 -27.41 41.57 -17.71
N SER A 196 -26.71 41.81 -18.81
CA SER A 196 -27.29 41.76 -20.15
C SER A 196 -27.66 40.33 -20.63
N ASN A 197 -27.83 39.37 -19.71
CA ASN A 197 -27.89 37.95 -20.03
C ASN A 197 -29.31 37.49 -20.35
N LEU A 198 -29.50 37.00 -21.57
CA LEU A 198 -30.74 36.34 -21.99
C LEU A 198 -30.83 34.92 -21.37
N PRO A 199 -32.03 34.39 -21.10
CA PRO A 199 -32.21 33.02 -20.59
C PRO A 199 -31.69 31.97 -21.58
N ASP A 200 -31.10 30.87 -21.09
CA ASP A 200 -30.43 29.85 -21.94
C ASP A 200 -31.31 29.26 -23.06
N GLY A 201 -32.64 29.24 -22.87
CA GLY A 201 -33.60 28.76 -23.88
C GLY A 201 -34.01 29.80 -24.94
N PHE A 202 -33.43 31.00 -24.92
CA PHE A 202 -33.85 32.10 -25.78
C PHE A 202 -33.47 31.88 -27.26
N GLN A 203 -34.37 32.22 -28.17
CA GLN A 203 -34.23 31.92 -29.61
C GLN A 203 -33.39 32.97 -30.36
N SER A 204 -32.17 33.29 -29.87
CA SER A 204 -31.34 34.37 -30.46
C SER A 204 -30.99 34.14 -31.92
N SER A 205 -30.75 32.89 -32.34
CA SER A 205 -30.49 32.52 -33.74
C SER A 205 -31.62 32.90 -34.69
N ILE A 206 -32.88 32.75 -34.28
CA ILE A 206 -34.05 33.10 -35.11
C ILE A 206 -34.09 34.62 -35.28
N MET A 207 -33.97 35.35 -34.17
CA MET A 207 -34.03 36.81 -34.17
C MET A 207 -32.92 37.43 -35.05
N ILE A 208 -31.69 36.92 -34.97
CA ILE A 208 -30.55 37.36 -35.81
C ILE A 208 -30.79 37.06 -37.29
N LYS A 209 -31.30 35.87 -37.64
CA LYS A 209 -31.58 35.47 -39.02
C LYS A 209 -32.61 36.38 -39.66
N GLU A 210 -33.70 36.65 -38.95
CA GLU A 210 -34.77 37.52 -39.41
C GLU A 210 -34.30 38.97 -39.58
N PHE A 211 -33.44 39.45 -38.67
CA PHE A 211 -32.88 40.80 -38.73
C PHE A 211 -31.98 41.05 -39.94
N LYS A 212 -31.32 40.01 -40.46
CA LYS A 212 -30.50 40.11 -41.70
C LYS A 212 -31.31 40.56 -42.92
N ASN A 213 -32.60 40.25 -42.96
CA ASN A 213 -33.43 40.45 -44.16
C ASN A 213 -34.06 41.85 -44.23
N ILE A 214 -33.62 42.82 -43.42
CA ILE A 214 -34.23 44.15 -43.32
C ILE A 214 -33.63 45.12 -44.35
N ASP A 215 -34.48 45.67 -45.23
CA ASP A 215 -34.11 46.59 -46.32
C ASP A 215 -33.68 47.99 -45.82
N ASP A 216 -33.18 48.86 -46.72
CA ASP A 216 -32.58 50.17 -46.37
C ASP A 216 -33.56 51.30 -46.02
N ASP A 217 -34.86 51.15 -46.31
CA ASP A 217 -35.85 52.23 -46.26
C ASP A 217 -36.67 52.30 -44.94
N PHE A 218 -36.04 52.26 -43.76
CA PHE A 218 -36.74 52.43 -42.48
C PHE A 218 -36.26 53.64 -41.66
N SER A 219 -37.20 54.34 -41.02
CA SER A 219 -36.94 55.51 -40.17
C SER A 219 -37.23 55.18 -38.71
N LEU A 220 -36.20 54.78 -37.95
CA LEU A 220 -36.28 54.66 -36.49
C LEU A 220 -36.19 56.06 -35.84
N PRO A 221 -36.95 56.33 -34.76
CA PRO A 221 -36.72 57.52 -33.93
C PRO A 221 -35.26 57.62 -33.49
N SER A 222 -34.66 58.81 -33.58
CA SER A 222 -33.22 59.02 -33.31
C SER A 222 -32.79 58.55 -31.92
N ASN A 223 -33.69 58.64 -30.94
CA ASN A 223 -33.51 58.19 -29.55
C ASN A 223 -33.67 56.68 -29.34
N THR A 224 -33.81 55.86 -30.39
CA THR A 224 -34.01 54.39 -30.25
C THR A 224 -32.92 53.55 -30.92
N LYS A 225 -31.99 54.17 -31.66
CA LYS A 225 -30.92 53.45 -32.36
C LYS A 225 -30.00 52.70 -31.40
N PHE A 226 -29.66 53.28 -30.25
CA PHE A 226 -28.78 52.65 -29.27
C PHE A 226 -29.44 51.41 -28.62
N LEU A 227 -30.77 51.35 -28.51
CA LEU A 227 -31.52 50.19 -28.01
C LEU A 227 -31.34 48.97 -28.93
N VAL A 228 -31.32 49.22 -30.24
CA VAL A 228 -31.05 48.17 -31.23
C VAL A 228 -29.62 47.64 -31.07
N VAL A 229 -28.64 48.51 -30.82
CA VAL A 229 -27.24 48.10 -30.55
C VAL A 229 -27.14 47.27 -29.27
N ASN A 230 -27.78 47.69 -28.18
CA ASN A 230 -27.80 46.91 -26.92
C ASN A 230 -28.39 45.52 -27.14
N THR A 231 -29.44 45.43 -27.96
CA THR A 231 -30.07 44.16 -28.32
C THR A 231 -29.13 43.28 -29.14
N ILE A 232 -28.48 43.85 -30.16
CA ILE A 232 -27.47 43.13 -30.96
C ILE A 232 -26.39 42.56 -30.04
N ASN A 233 -25.87 43.35 -29.10
CA ASN A 233 -24.84 42.92 -28.17
C ASN A 233 -25.30 41.75 -27.29
N ALA A 234 -26.49 41.83 -26.68
CA ALA A 234 -27.05 40.76 -25.86
C ALA A 234 -27.34 39.48 -26.67
N LEU A 235 -27.86 39.64 -27.89
CA LEU A 235 -28.12 38.51 -28.80
C LEU A 235 -26.82 37.80 -29.19
N ILE A 236 -25.76 38.55 -29.45
CA ILE A 236 -24.44 38.00 -29.83
C ILE A 236 -23.80 37.31 -28.63
N GLN A 237 -23.86 37.92 -27.45
CA GLN A 237 -23.40 37.32 -26.21
C GLN A 237 -24.08 35.96 -25.99
N HIS A 238 -25.41 35.91 -26.02
CA HIS A 238 -26.17 34.66 -25.91
C HIS A 238 -25.83 33.66 -27.04
N ASN A 239 -25.84 34.10 -28.30
CA ASN A 239 -25.62 33.20 -29.43
C ASN A 239 -24.24 32.56 -29.42
N SER A 240 -23.19 33.33 -29.11
CA SER A 240 -21.80 32.85 -29.04
C SER A 240 -21.55 31.98 -27.80
N LYS A 241 -22.12 32.34 -26.64
CA LYS A 241 -22.06 31.53 -25.42
C LYS A 241 -22.71 30.15 -25.58
N HIS A 242 -23.65 29.98 -26.50
CA HIS A 242 -24.31 28.70 -26.79
C HIS A 242 -23.78 28.01 -28.08
N GLY A 243 -22.61 28.41 -28.60
CA GLY A 243 -21.94 27.72 -29.71
C GLY A 243 -22.55 27.96 -31.10
N SER A 244 -23.54 28.84 -31.24
CA SER A 244 -24.12 29.17 -32.54
C SER A 244 -23.24 30.14 -33.32
N LEU A 245 -23.19 29.98 -34.66
CA LEU A 245 -22.45 30.84 -35.58
C LEU A 245 -23.32 31.91 -36.26
N ASP A 246 -24.61 31.98 -35.93
CA ASP A 246 -25.54 32.91 -36.57
C ASP A 246 -25.20 34.38 -36.35
N TRP A 247 -24.53 34.73 -35.25
CA TRP A 247 -24.06 36.08 -34.96
C TRP A 247 -23.14 36.67 -36.04
N ILE A 248 -22.44 35.84 -36.83
CA ILE A 248 -21.58 36.28 -37.94
C ILE A 248 -22.39 37.08 -38.97
N LYS A 249 -23.69 36.81 -39.10
CA LYS A 249 -24.58 37.53 -40.03
C LYS A 249 -24.69 39.03 -39.73
N ILE A 250 -24.39 39.45 -38.51
CA ILE A 250 -24.44 40.86 -38.09
C ILE A 250 -23.35 41.70 -38.75
N PHE A 251 -22.23 41.11 -39.21
CA PHE A 251 -21.19 41.85 -39.93
C PHE A 251 -21.75 42.59 -41.16
N ALA A 252 -22.69 41.99 -41.89
CA ALA A 252 -23.34 42.62 -43.05
C ALA A 252 -24.20 43.84 -42.68
N LEU A 253 -24.61 43.97 -41.42
CA LEU A 253 -25.49 45.03 -40.92
C LEU A 253 -24.74 46.02 -40.00
N ALA A 254 -23.48 45.76 -39.68
CA ALA A 254 -22.71 46.51 -38.70
C ALA A 254 -22.65 47.99 -39.06
N LEU A 255 -22.29 48.35 -40.30
CA LEU A 255 -22.24 49.75 -40.75
C LEU A 255 -23.56 50.52 -40.56
N LYS A 256 -24.70 49.80 -40.58
CA LYS A 256 -26.05 50.38 -40.50
C LYS A 256 -26.48 50.65 -39.06
N PHE A 257 -26.20 49.72 -38.15
CA PHE A 257 -26.70 49.76 -36.78
C PHE A 257 -25.61 49.96 -35.72
N ASP A 258 -24.42 49.38 -35.93
CA ASP A 258 -23.28 49.44 -35.01
C ASP A 258 -21.98 49.69 -35.79
N ALA A 259 -21.81 50.91 -36.30
CA ALA A 259 -20.62 51.29 -37.05
C ALA A 259 -19.32 51.21 -36.22
N SER A 260 -19.44 51.10 -34.90
CA SER A 260 -18.32 50.94 -33.96
C SER A 260 -17.90 49.48 -33.77
N TYR A 261 -18.67 48.53 -34.29
CA TYR A 261 -18.48 47.09 -34.09
C TYR A 261 -18.37 46.72 -32.60
N SER A 262 -19.14 47.39 -31.74
CA SER A 262 -19.21 47.12 -30.30
C SER A 262 -19.64 45.69 -29.99
N PHE A 263 -20.38 45.04 -30.88
CA PHE A 263 -20.81 43.66 -30.69
C PHE A 263 -19.66 42.65 -30.59
N ILE A 264 -18.50 42.93 -31.18
CA ILE A 264 -17.32 42.06 -31.08
C ILE A 264 -16.91 41.89 -29.62
N ASP A 265 -17.03 42.96 -28.84
CA ASP A 265 -16.67 42.95 -27.42
C ASP A 265 -17.61 42.03 -26.61
N SER A 266 -18.83 41.78 -27.11
CA SER A 266 -19.88 40.97 -26.49
C SER A 266 -19.77 39.46 -26.79
N ILE A 267 -18.88 39.03 -27.70
CA ILE A 267 -18.70 37.60 -28.01
C ILE A 267 -18.22 36.84 -26.75
N GLU A 268 -18.78 35.69 -26.43
CA GLU A 268 -18.33 34.84 -25.34
C GLU A 268 -17.73 33.53 -25.86
N ALA A 269 -16.83 32.94 -25.06
CA ALA A 269 -16.27 31.63 -25.38
C ALA A 269 -17.29 30.55 -25.02
N TYR A 270 -17.66 29.72 -25.99
CA TYR A 270 -18.36 28.46 -25.72
C TYR A 270 -17.36 27.41 -25.23
N ASP A 271 -17.75 26.60 -24.25
CA ASP A 271 -16.92 25.50 -23.76
C ASP A 271 -17.05 24.29 -24.69
N TYR A 272 -16.26 24.30 -25.76
CA TYR A 272 -16.22 23.21 -26.75
C TYR A 272 -15.73 21.87 -26.16
N LYS A 273 -15.26 21.82 -24.90
CA LYS A 273 -14.82 20.56 -24.26
C LYS A 273 -15.95 19.62 -23.84
N MET A 274 -17.19 20.10 -23.79
CA MET A 274 -18.35 19.32 -23.31
C MET A 274 -19.03 18.44 -24.38
N GLN A 275 -18.52 18.42 -25.62
CA GLN A 275 -19.02 17.55 -26.69
C GLN A 275 -17.87 16.70 -27.27
N PRO A 276 -17.77 15.41 -26.91
CA PRO A 276 -16.65 14.54 -27.31
C PRO A 276 -16.59 14.21 -28.80
N ASP A 277 -17.68 14.45 -29.54
CA ASP A 277 -17.88 13.86 -30.87
C ASP A 277 -17.45 14.79 -32.05
N GLU A 278 -17.14 16.07 -31.81
CA GLU A 278 -16.71 17.01 -32.85
C GLU A 278 -15.60 17.99 -32.38
N PRO A 279 -14.32 17.58 -32.35
CA PRO A 279 -13.19 18.42 -31.88
C PRO A 279 -12.82 19.63 -32.77
N ASP A 280 -13.57 19.92 -33.84
CA ASP A 280 -13.22 20.90 -34.88
C ASP A 280 -14.08 22.18 -34.88
N ASP A 281 -14.91 22.42 -33.88
CA ASP A 281 -15.90 23.51 -33.94
C ASP A 281 -15.29 24.92 -33.90
N PHE A 282 -14.15 25.12 -33.21
CA PHE A 282 -13.41 26.39 -33.29
C PHE A 282 -12.75 26.58 -34.67
N ILE A 283 -12.29 25.49 -35.29
CA ILE A 283 -11.74 25.51 -36.65
C ILE A 283 -12.85 25.87 -37.66
N LYS A 284 -14.02 25.24 -37.57
CA LYS A 284 -15.21 25.59 -38.36
C LYS A 284 -15.62 27.05 -38.17
N LEU A 285 -15.59 27.57 -36.94
CA LEU A 285 -15.84 28.98 -36.64
C LEU A 285 -14.87 29.88 -37.43
N LEU A 286 -13.57 29.58 -37.40
CA LEU A 286 -12.56 30.37 -38.11
C LEU A 286 -12.75 30.32 -39.63
N GLU A 287 -13.14 29.17 -40.19
CA GLU A 287 -13.41 29.02 -41.62
C GLU A 287 -14.61 29.87 -42.07
N VAL A 288 -15.72 29.84 -41.33
CA VAL A 288 -16.91 30.66 -41.63
C VAL A 288 -16.65 32.15 -41.45
N LEU A 289 -15.82 32.52 -40.47
CA LEU A 289 -15.45 33.91 -40.21
C LEU A 289 -14.51 34.50 -41.25
N LYS A 290 -13.70 33.69 -41.92
CA LYS A 290 -12.63 34.14 -42.81
C LYS A 290 -13.13 35.11 -43.87
N SER A 291 -14.25 34.82 -44.53
CA SER A 291 -14.82 35.70 -45.55
C SER A 291 -15.28 37.04 -44.95
N SER A 292 -15.99 36.97 -43.82
CA SER A 292 -16.51 38.17 -43.14
C SER A 292 -15.41 39.08 -42.61
N ILE A 293 -14.27 38.50 -42.20
CA ILE A 293 -13.10 39.24 -41.72
C ILE A 293 -12.32 39.86 -42.87
N ASN A 294 -12.17 39.15 -43.99
CA ASN A 294 -11.48 39.68 -45.16
C ASN A 294 -12.23 40.87 -45.78
N ASP A 295 -13.55 40.89 -45.66
CA ASP A 295 -14.39 42.01 -46.12
C ASP A 295 -14.40 43.21 -45.15
N LEU A 296 -13.79 43.11 -43.95
CA LEU A 296 -13.68 44.21 -42.99
C LEU A 296 -12.61 45.24 -43.40
N ASN A 297 -13.05 46.34 -44.02
CA ASN A 297 -12.19 47.48 -44.35
C ASN A 297 -11.81 48.37 -43.14
N ASN A 298 -12.29 48.06 -41.93
CA ASN A 298 -12.03 48.85 -40.72
C ASN A 298 -10.92 48.22 -39.87
N ALA A 299 -9.73 48.83 -39.86
CA ALA A 299 -8.58 48.34 -39.10
C ALA A 299 -8.81 48.25 -37.58
N GLY A 300 -9.66 49.11 -37.01
CA GLY A 300 -10.03 49.07 -35.60
C GLY A 300 -10.90 47.85 -35.28
N ALA A 301 -11.91 47.58 -36.12
CA ALA A 301 -12.77 46.41 -36.00
C ALA A 301 -11.99 45.09 -36.20
N LEU A 302 -11.08 45.06 -37.18
CA LEU A 302 -10.19 43.93 -37.41
C LEU A 302 -9.35 43.62 -36.17
N ASN A 303 -8.69 44.63 -35.59
CA ASN A 303 -7.89 44.44 -34.37
C ASN A 303 -8.72 43.97 -33.18
N LYS A 304 -9.94 44.52 -32.98
CA LYS A 304 -10.87 44.03 -31.96
C LYS A 304 -11.21 42.55 -32.18
N MET A 305 -11.52 42.18 -33.41
CA MET A 305 -11.90 40.81 -33.76
C MET A 305 -10.75 39.84 -33.50
N MET A 306 -9.54 40.15 -33.97
CA MET A 306 -8.37 39.28 -33.77
C MET A 306 -8.04 39.12 -32.27
N ASN A 307 -8.06 40.21 -31.50
CA ASN A 307 -7.85 40.14 -30.04
C ASN A 307 -8.91 39.29 -29.35
N LYS A 308 -10.16 39.38 -29.81
CA LYS A 308 -11.26 38.59 -29.26
C LYS A 308 -11.10 37.11 -29.57
N LEU A 309 -10.80 36.76 -30.83
CA LEU A 309 -10.53 35.39 -31.27
C LEU A 309 -9.38 34.76 -30.48
N VAL A 310 -8.27 35.48 -30.30
CA VAL A 310 -7.14 35.03 -29.49
C VAL A 310 -7.57 34.81 -28.03
N LYS A 311 -8.39 35.71 -27.46
CA LYS A 311 -8.87 35.60 -26.08
C LYS A 311 -9.70 34.33 -25.86
N ILE A 312 -10.58 33.99 -26.81
CA ILE A 312 -11.47 32.82 -26.74
C ILE A 312 -10.79 31.51 -27.18
N SER A 313 -9.58 31.56 -27.73
CA SER A 313 -8.78 30.35 -28.03
C SER A 313 -8.43 29.61 -26.75
N TYR A 314 -8.59 28.29 -26.73
CA TYR A 314 -8.47 27.49 -25.52
C TYR A 314 -7.24 26.57 -25.47
N ASP A 315 -6.56 26.32 -26.60
CA ASP A 315 -5.35 25.50 -26.68
C ASP A 315 -4.34 26.05 -27.72
N ALA A 316 -3.19 25.37 -27.82
CA ALA A 316 -2.11 25.77 -28.73
C ALA A 316 -2.46 25.45 -30.20
N GLU A 317 -3.24 24.39 -30.45
CA GLU A 317 -3.72 24.01 -31.78
C GLU A 317 -4.59 25.12 -32.40
N CYS A 318 -5.53 25.67 -31.63
CA CYS A 318 -6.37 26.80 -32.03
C CYS A 318 -5.53 28.03 -32.42
N LEU A 319 -4.50 28.35 -31.64
CA LEU A 319 -3.61 29.49 -31.93
C LEU A 319 -2.78 29.26 -33.20
N ALA A 320 -2.24 28.05 -33.38
CA ALA A 320 -1.49 27.67 -34.57
C ALA A 320 -2.38 27.71 -35.82
N TYR A 321 -3.60 27.18 -35.73
CA TYR A 321 -4.56 27.21 -36.83
C TYR A 321 -5.00 28.64 -37.16
N MET A 322 -5.19 29.50 -36.16
CA MET A 322 -5.51 30.92 -36.38
C MET A 322 -4.40 31.66 -37.13
N MET A 323 -3.13 31.39 -36.80
CA MET A 323 -1.99 31.94 -37.55
C MET A 323 -1.93 31.45 -39.00
N GLU A 324 -2.40 30.24 -39.27
CA GLU A 324 -2.50 29.68 -40.62
C GLU A 324 -3.69 30.24 -41.40
N CYS A 325 -4.84 30.44 -40.74
CA CYS A 325 -6.04 31.01 -41.35
C CYS A 325 -5.84 32.47 -41.78
N PHE A 326 -5.19 33.26 -40.94
CA PHE A 326 -4.95 34.70 -41.15
C PHE A 326 -3.48 34.99 -41.48
N LYS A 327 -2.87 34.20 -42.37
CA LYS A 327 -1.47 34.39 -42.83
C LYS A 327 -1.19 35.79 -43.35
N GLU A 328 -2.18 36.42 -43.98
CA GLU A 328 -2.07 37.79 -44.51
C GLU A 328 -1.81 38.83 -43.41
N LEU A 329 -2.22 38.53 -42.16
CA LEU A 329 -2.03 39.39 -41.00
C LEU A 329 -0.72 39.12 -40.24
N LYS A 330 0.18 38.27 -40.77
CA LYS A 330 1.50 37.98 -40.15
C LYS A 330 2.42 39.21 -40.02
N GLY A 331 2.09 40.34 -40.66
CA GLY A 331 2.77 41.62 -40.46
C GLY A 331 2.24 42.45 -39.28
N SER A 332 1.09 42.08 -38.68
CA SER A 332 0.44 42.86 -37.63
C SER A 332 1.06 42.63 -36.25
N VAL A 333 1.75 43.66 -35.73
CA VAL A 333 2.43 43.61 -34.43
C VAL A 333 1.45 43.29 -33.28
N ASN A 334 0.25 43.86 -33.30
CA ASN A 334 -0.76 43.66 -32.26
C ASN A 334 -1.27 42.21 -32.22
N PHE A 335 -1.51 41.61 -33.39
CA PHE A 335 -2.00 40.24 -33.50
C PHE A 335 -0.94 39.23 -33.01
N LEU A 336 0.31 39.40 -33.46
CA LEU A 336 1.42 38.54 -33.04
C LEU A 336 1.70 38.66 -31.53
N TYR A 337 1.61 39.87 -30.97
CA TYR A 337 1.73 40.09 -29.53
C TYR A 337 0.60 39.41 -28.75
N ALA A 338 -0.65 39.50 -29.23
CA ALA A 338 -1.78 38.84 -28.60
C ALA A 338 -1.59 37.31 -28.56
N ILE A 339 -1.14 36.70 -29.66
CA ILE A 339 -0.84 35.26 -29.73
C ILE A 339 0.23 34.88 -28.71
N ARG A 340 1.38 35.58 -28.68
CA ARG A 340 2.47 35.30 -27.71
C ARG A 340 1.97 35.36 -26.27
N ARG A 341 1.26 36.43 -25.91
CA ARG A 341 0.70 36.62 -24.57
C ARG A 341 -0.28 35.51 -24.20
N LYS A 342 -1.15 35.11 -25.14
CA LYS A 342 -2.11 34.03 -24.90
C LYS A 342 -1.41 32.68 -24.74
N LEU A 343 -0.39 32.39 -25.54
CA LEU A 343 0.39 31.14 -25.43
C LEU A 343 1.08 31.04 -24.06
N LEU A 344 1.66 32.13 -23.56
CA LEU A 344 2.22 32.20 -22.20
C LEU A 344 1.15 31.96 -21.13
N GLU A 345 -0.02 32.60 -21.26
CA GLU A 345 -1.16 32.37 -20.34
C GLU A 345 -1.62 30.90 -20.32
N LEU A 346 -1.57 30.23 -21.48
CA LEU A 346 -1.92 28.80 -21.61
C LEU A 346 -0.86 27.89 -20.97
N LEU A 347 0.42 28.25 -21.04
CA LEU A 347 1.52 27.52 -20.38
C LEU A 347 1.51 27.68 -18.86
N GLU A 348 1.24 28.88 -18.36
CA GLU A 348 1.18 29.17 -16.91
C GLU A 348 -0.04 28.53 -16.22
N LYS A 349 -1.18 28.46 -16.93
CA LYS A 349 -2.40 27.86 -16.38
C LYS A 349 -2.30 26.34 -16.47
N LYS A 350 -2.03 25.69 -15.33
CA LYS A 350 -2.09 24.21 -15.11
C LYS A 350 -3.46 23.54 -15.41
N LYS A 351 -4.36 24.18 -16.15
CA LYS A 351 -5.68 23.68 -16.54
C LYS A 351 -5.72 23.05 -17.93
N LEU A 352 -4.63 23.14 -18.68
CA LEU A 352 -4.49 22.53 -20.00
C LEU A 352 -3.95 21.10 -19.88
N ASP A 353 -4.63 20.18 -20.54
CA ASP A 353 -4.15 18.81 -20.73
C ASP A 353 -3.32 18.79 -22.01
N TRP A 354 -1.99 18.68 -21.86
CA TRP A 354 -1.09 18.69 -23.00
C TRP A 354 -1.08 17.31 -23.65
N ASN A 355 -1.45 17.27 -24.92
CA ASN A 355 -1.40 16.07 -25.76
C ASN A 355 -0.41 16.27 -26.92
N ASP A 356 -0.13 15.21 -27.67
CA ASP A 356 0.83 15.24 -28.79
C ASP A 356 0.51 16.37 -29.79
N LYS A 357 -0.78 16.59 -30.12
CA LYS A 357 -1.20 17.64 -31.06
C LYS A 357 -0.89 19.05 -30.55
N ASN A 358 -1.14 19.30 -29.27
CA ASN A 358 -0.86 20.58 -28.62
C ASN A 358 0.65 20.83 -28.49
N ILE A 359 1.45 19.81 -28.23
CA ILE A 359 2.92 19.91 -28.20
C ILE A 359 3.48 20.21 -29.59
N VAL A 360 2.99 19.54 -30.64
CA VAL A 360 3.38 19.83 -32.04
C VAL A 360 2.99 21.26 -32.43
N SER A 361 1.81 21.72 -32.02
CA SER A 361 1.36 23.10 -32.28
C SER A 361 2.20 24.13 -31.52
N LEU A 362 2.54 23.85 -30.25
CA LEU A 362 3.47 24.64 -29.46
C LEU A 362 4.83 24.75 -30.14
N GLN A 363 5.38 23.64 -30.64
CA GLN A 363 6.62 23.63 -31.40
C GLN A 363 6.55 24.57 -32.61
N LYS A 364 5.50 24.42 -33.41
CA LYS A 364 5.30 25.23 -34.61
C LYS A 364 5.24 26.73 -34.30
N LEU A 365 4.56 27.10 -33.21
CA LEU A 365 4.47 28.49 -32.76
C LEU A 365 5.82 29.00 -32.26
N LEU A 366 6.53 28.26 -31.42
CA LEU A 366 7.82 28.71 -30.88
C LEU A 366 8.89 28.83 -31.96
N SER A 367 8.84 28.00 -33.00
CA SER A 367 9.77 28.05 -34.15
C SER A 367 9.35 29.02 -35.26
N ASP A 368 8.18 29.68 -35.20
CA ASP A 368 7.75 30.61 -36.26
C ASP A 368 8.52 31.96 -36.15
N PRO A 369 9.38 32.31 -37.14
CA PRO A 369 10.17 33.54 -37.09
C PRO A 369 9.32 34.81 -37.11
N ASN A 370 8.06 34.75 -37.57
CA ASN A 370 7.18 35.90 -37.64
C ASN A 370 6.73 36.38 -36.25
N LEU A 371 6.68 35.50 -35.24
CA LEU A 371 6.27 35.90 -33.88
C LEU A 371 7.28 36.79 -33.17
N LYS A 372 8.55 36.81 -33.64
CA LYS A 372 9.63 37.65 -33.10
C LYS A 372 9.71 37.61 -31.58
N TRP A 373 9.81 36.39 -31.05
CA TRP A 373 9.95 36.13 -29.62
C TRP A 373 11.13 36.90 -29.01
N HIS A 374 10.90 37.53 -27.86
CA HIS A 374 11.96 38.18 -27.09
C HIS A 374 12.67 37.15 -26.20
N PRO A 375 14.00 37.25 -25.97
CA PRO A 375 14.72 36.30 -25.11
C PRO A 375 14.10 36.11 -23.71
N ARG A 376 13.51 37.15 -23.11
CA ARG A 376 12.82 37.05 -21.82
C ARG A 376 11.53 36.24 -21.87
N GLU A 377 10.81 36.29 -23.00
CA GLU A 377 9.58 35.50 -23.17
C GLU A 377 9.92 34.01 -23.31
N TYR A 378 11.05 33.68 -23.95
CA TYR A 378 11.56 32.30 -23.96
C TYR A 378 11.93 31.77 -22.58
N VAL A 379 12.48 32.62 -21.71
CA VAL A 379 12.73 32.24 -20.30
C VAL A 379 11.42 31.89 -19.60
N SER A 380 10.37 32.69 -19.78
CA SER A 380 9.04 32.39 -19.20
C SER A 380 8.44 31.09 -19.74
N VAL A 381 8.67 30.76 -21.03
CA VAL A 381 8.28 29.46 -21.60
C VAL A 381 9.05 28.31 -20.93
N LEU A 382 10.37 28.45 -20.77
CA LEU A 382 11.19 27.44 -20.10
C LEU A 382 10.81 27.25 -18.63
N GLU A 383 10.53 28.33 -17.92
CA GLU A 383 10.06 28.32 -16.52
C GLU A 383 8.74 27.56 -16.40
N ALA A 384 7.75 27.90 -17.24
CA ALA A 384 6.46 27.22 -17.23
C ALA A 384 6.57 25.72 -17.53
N ILE A 385 7.48 25.32 -18.42
CA ILE A 385 7.74 23.90 -18.72
C ILE A 385 8.46 23.21 -17.57
N ALA A 386 9.49 23.84 -17.01
CA ALA A 386 10.24 23.31 -15.88
C ALA A 386 9.34 23.08 -14.65
N GLU A 387 8.31 23.90 -14.46
CA GLU A 387 7.32 23.80 -13.37
C GLU A 387 6.10 22.90 -13.68
N SER A 388 6.05 22.32 -14.88
CA SER A 388 4.96 21.44 -15.29
C SER A 388 4.93 20.14 -14.49
N ASP A 389 3.73 19.64 -14.22
CA ASP A 389 3.47 18.34 -13.60
C ASP A 389 3.16 17.24 -14.64
N GLN A 390 3.18 17.56 -15.94
CA GLN A 390 2.94 16.61 -17.02
C GLN A 390 4.25 16.19 -17.69
N ILE A 391 4.51 14.89 -17.73
CA ILE A 391 5.76 14.34 -18.27
C ILE A 391 5.98 14.70 -19.74
N ILE A 392 4.93 14.67 -20.55
CA ILE A 392 4.99 15.00 -21.99
C ILE A 392 5.49 16.43 -22.24
N VAL A 393 5.18 17.35 -21.33
CA VAL A 393 5.63 18.75 -21.38
C VAL A 393 7.11 18.84 -21.00
N LEU A 394 7.51 18.14 -19.93
CA LEU A 394 8.90 18.07 -19.48
C LEU A 394 9.82 17.43 -20.54
N GLU A 395 9.38 16.36 -21.19
CA GLU A 395 10.15 15.68 -22.25
C GLU A 395 10.41 16.57 -23.47
N TYR A 396 9.58 17.60 -23.68
CA TYR A 396 9.70 18.54 -24.79
C TYR A 396 10.71 19.68 -24.52
N PHE A 397 11.19 19.85 -23.29
CA PHE A 397 12.16 20.90 -22.92
C PHE A 397 13.40 20.97 -23.84
N PRO A 398 14.06 19.85 -24.24
CA PRO A 398 15.21 19.90 -25.15
C PRO A 398 14.89 20.52 -26.52
N GLY A 399 13.67 20.32 -27.03
CA GLY A 399 13.25 20.86 -28.32
C GLY A 399 13.22 22.39 -28.31
N ILE A 400 12.72 22.98 -27.22
CA ILE A 400 12.66 24.44 -27.03
C ILE A 400 14.03 25.00 -26.70
N PHE A 401 14.79 24.28 -25.87
CA PHE A 401 16.17 24.63 -25.56
C PHE A 401 16.97 24.81 -26.86
N ARG A 402 16.82 23.90 -27.84
CA ARG A 402 17.43 24.02 -29.17
C ARG A 402 17.01 25.29 -29.91
N CYS A 403 15.72 25.59 -29.98
CA CYS A 403 15.23 26.80 -30.64
C CYS A 403 15.81 28.09 -30.03
N ILE A 404 16.02 28.12 -28.72
CA ILE A 404 16.62 29.27 -28.02
C ILE A 404 18.11 29.39 -28.34
N MET A 405 18.83 28.26 -28.41
CA MET A 405 20.27 28.26 -28.73
C MET A 405 20.56 28.80 -30.12
N GLU A 406 19.65 28.62 -31.08
CA GLU A 406 19.76 29.17 -32.44
C GLU A 406 19.61 30.71 -32.47
N LEU A 407 19.06 31.34 -31.41
CA LEU A 407 18.70 32.77 -31.36
C LEU A 407 19.66 33.65 -30.54
N ASN A 408 20.90 33.21 -30.31
CA ASN A 408 21.96 33.90 -29.55
C ASN A 408 21.64 34.07 -28.03
N PRO A 409 22.01 33.09 -27.18
CA PRO A 409 21.56 33.00 -25.79
C PRO A 409 22.31 33.91 -24.79
N ASN A 410 23.28 34.71 -25.23
CA ASN A 410 24.19 35.44 -24.33
C ASN A 410 23.48 36.38 -23.34
N ALA A 411 22.30 36.90 -23.70
CA ALA A 411 21.53 37.80 -22.84
C ALA A 411 20.75 37.11 -21.70
N ILE A 412 20.58 35.77 -21.76
CA ILE A 412 19.73 34.98 -20.84
C ILE A 412 20.44 33.74 -20.27
N LYS A 413 21.77 33.70 -20.35
CA LYS A 413 22.60 32.54 -19.96
C LYS A 413 22.36 32.07 -18.52
N LYS A 414 22.17 33.01 -17.59
CA LYS A 414 21.99 32.68 -16.17
C LYS A 414 20.60 32.09 -15.89
N GLU A 415 19.57 32.69 -16.48
CA GLU A 415 18.19 32.24 -16.38
C GLU A 415 18.03 30.86 -17.01
N LEU A 416 18.64 30.64 -18.18
CA LEU A 416 18.66 29.34 -18.85
C LEU A 416 19.26 28.23 -17.96
N GLU A 417 20.36 28.53 -17.26
CA GLU A 417 20.99 27.59 -16.32
C GLU A 417 20.06 27.26 -15.15
N GLN A 418 19.40 28.26 -14.58
CA GLN A 418 18.47 28.07 -13.47
C GLN A 418 17.25 27.22 -13.87
N GLU A 419 16.61 27.54 -15.00
CA GLU A 419 15.43 26.80 -15.46
C GLU A 419 15.77 25.38 -15.91
N SER A 420 16.95 25.17 -16.50
CA SER A 420 17.41 23.82 -16.85
C SER A 420 17.66 22.94 -15.61
N ILE A 421 18.17 23.50 -14.51
CA ILE A 421 18.32 22.77 -13.24
C ILE A 421 16.95 22.40 -12.66
N LYS A 422 16.01 23.35 -12.61
CA LYS A 422 14.66 23.10 -12.10
C LYS A 422 13.97 22.00 -12.92
N TRP A 423 14.06 22.08 -14.24
CA TRP A 423 13.55 21.05 -15.15
C TRP A 423 14.16 19.68 -14.87
N LEU A 424 15.50 19.59 -14.76
CA LEU A 424 16.20 18.33 -14.50
C LEU A 424 15.78 17.71 -13.16
N ILE A 425 15.62 18.53 -12.11
CA ILE A 425 15.13 18.07 -10.81
C ILE A 425 13.69 17.54 -10.94
N ASN A 426 12.84 18.23 -11.70
CA ASN A 426 11.43 17.89 -11.80
C ASN A 426 11.20 16.63 -12.66
N ILE A 427 11.85 16.50 -13.81
CA ILE A 427 11.76 15.31 -14.67
C ILE A 427 12.30 14.05 -14.00
N CYS A 428 13.30 14.18 -13.11
CA CYS A 428 13.81 13.08 -12.29
C CYS A 428 12.84 12.65 -11.17
N LYS A 429 11.96 13.54 -10.69
CA LYS A 429 10.98 13.25 -9.62
C LYS A 429 9.66 12.70 -10.15
N GLN A 430 9.35 12.92 -11.42
CA GLN A 430 8.04 12.63 -11.99
C GLN A 430 7.77 11.12 -12.07
N LYS A 431 6.59 10.69 -11.60
CA LYS A 431 6.15 9.30 -11.73
C LYS A 431 5.86 8.99 -13.21
N GLY A 432 6.47 7.93 -13.72
CA GLY A 432 6.38 7.52 -15.13
C GLY A 432 7.56 7.98 -16.00
N SER A 433 8.45 8.83 -15.47
CA SER A 433 9.69 9.20 -16.15
C SER A 433 10.65 8.03 -16.15
N SER A 434 10.91 7.48 -17.34
CA SER A 434 11.94 6.47 -17.51
C SER A 434 13.30 7.14 -17.52
N ALA A 435 14.27 6.54 -16.84
CA ALA A 435 15.63 7.06 -16.87
C ALA A 435 16.18 7.09 -18.32
N HIS A 436 15.71 6.19 -19.20
CA HIS A 436 15.99 6.24 -20.63
C HIS A 436 15.61 7.58 -21.26
N ASN A 437 14.39 8.07 -21.01
CA ASN A 437 13.90 9.35 -21.54
C ASN A 437 14.75 10.52 -21.01
N ILE A 438 15.12 10.49 -19.72
CA ILE A 438 15.97 11.53 -19.11
C ILE A 438 17.33 11.59 -19.81
N PHE A 439 18.03 10.45 -19.97
CA PHE A 439 19.33 10.42 -20.65
C PHE A 439 19.23 10.76 -22.14
N HIS A 440 18.10 10.47 -22.79
CA HIS A 440 17.82 10.87 -24.17
C HIS A 440 17.64 12.39 -24.28
N CYS A 441 16.87 13.00 -23.36
CA CYS A 441 16.73 14.45 -23.27
C CYS A 441 18.07 15.13 -23.03
N LEU A 442 18.91 14.60 -22.12
CA LEU A 442 20.25 15.12 -21.86
C LEU A 442 21.16 15.01 -23.10
N SER A 443 21.09 13.90 -23.84
CA SER A 443 21.83 13.71 -25.10
C SER A 443 21.40 14.71 -26.16
N THR A 444 20.09 14.97 -26.26
CA THR A 444 19.54 15.98 -27.18
C THR A 444 20.06 17.38 -26.83
N ILE A 445 20.04 17.76 -25.55
CA ILE A 445 20.59 19.04 -25.09
C ILE A 445 22.09 19.10 -25.42
N HIS A 446 22.86 18.05 -25.16
CA HIS A 446 24.31 18.02 -25.40
C HIS A 446 24.68 18.28 -26.86
N SER A 447 23.89 17.72 -27.78
CA SER A 447 24.12 17.84 -29.22
C SER A 447 23.83 19.25 -29.78
N THR A 448 23.26 20.15 -28.98
CA THR A 448 22.70 21.42 -29.47
C THR A 448 23.75 22.52 -29.64
N SER A 449 24.69 22.72 -28.71
CA SER A 449 25.70 23.78 -28.82
C SER A 449 26.92 23.59 -27.89
N ALA A 450 28.04 24.23 -28.18
CA ALA A 450 29.21 24.21 -27.28
C ALA A 450 28.90 24.75 -25.86
N HIS A 451 27.95 25.68 -25.75
CA HIS A 451 27.51 26.21 -24.46
C HIS A 451 26.65 25.19 -23.68
N SER A 452 25.85 24.37 -24.37
CA SER A 452 25.09 23.29 -23.75
C SER A 452 25.99 22.22 -23.15
N GLN A 453 27.17 21.97 -23.74
CA GLN A 453 28.19 21.05 -23.19
C GLN A 453 28.74 21.56 -21.85
N GLU A 454 29.07 22.86 -21.76
CA GLU A 454 29.53 23.51 -20.52
C GLU A 454 28.46 23.40 -19.41
N LEU A 455 27.20 23.61 -19.77
CA LEU A 455 26.04 23.53 -18.89
C LEU A 455 25.81 22.10 -18.37
N LEU A 456 25.83 21.12 -19.27
CA LEU A 456 25.68 19.70 -18.95
C LEU A 456 26.83 19.19 -18.09
N ASN A 457 28.08 19.59 -18.38
CA ASN A 457 29.22 19.21 -17.55
C ASN A 457 29.08 19.73 -16.12
N LYS A 458 28.49 20.91 -15.90
CA LYS A 458 28.16 21.39 -14.55
C LYS A 458 27.06 20.57 -13.88
N PHE A 459 26.03 20.16 -14.63
CA PHE A 459 24.90 19.39 -14.09
C PHE A 459 25.26 17.94 -13.77
N MET A 460 26.06 17.31 -14.62
CA MET A 460 26.54 15.94 -14.44
C MET A 460 27.52 15.81 -13.26
N ASN A 461 28.11 16.93 -12.80
CA ASN A 461 28.91 16.99 -11.58
C ASN A 461 28.07 17.17 -10.29
N HIS A 462 26.77 17.46 -10.39
CA HIS A 462 25.86 17.60 -9.25
C HIS A 462 25.03 16.33 -9.04
N ASN A 463 24.85 15.94 -7.76
CA ASN A 463 24.14 14.74 -7.25
C ASN A 463 22.65 14.58 -7.66
N ILE A 464 22.16 15.24 -8.72
CA ILE A 464 20.75 15.20 -9.13
C ILE A 464 20.43 13.86 -9.81
N VAL A 465 21.32 13.32 -10.64
CA VAL A 465 21.17 12.00 -11.28
C VAL A 465 21.30 10.84 -10.26
N MET A 466 21.89 11.10 -9.09
CA MET A 466 21.92 10.13 -7.98
C MET A 466 20.53 9.84 -7.39
N SER A 467 19.54 10.69 -7.65
CA SER A 467 18.16 10.49 -7.15
C SER A 467 17.37 9.40 -7.91
N LEU A 468 17.84 8.98 -9.09
CA LEU A 468 17.21 7.89 -9.84
C LEU A 468 17.35 6.57 -9.08
N SER A 469 16.31 5.75 -9.06
CA SER A 469 16.35 4.40 -8.47
C SER A 469 17.34 3.51 -9.20
N ASP A 470 18.03 2.61 -8.49
CA ASP A 470 18.93 1.63 -9.09
C ASP A 470 18.23 0.79 -10.17
N ASP A 471 16.99 0.37 -9.95
CA ASP A 471 16.26 -0.45 -10.90
C ASP A 471 16.03 0.23 -12.26
N SER A 472 15.72 1.52 -12.21
CA SER A 472 15.55 2.33 -13.42
C SER A 472 16.86 2.56 -14.14
N VAL A 473 18.00 2.61 -13.45
CA VAL A 473 19.31 2.85 -14.06
C VAL A 473 19.87 1.56 -14.68
N LEU A 474 19.75 0.43 -13.98
CA LEU A 474 20.26 -0.88 -14.43
C LEU A 474 19.60 -1.32 -15.75
N SER A 475 18.28 -1.13 -15.88
CA SER A 475 17.51 -1.60 -17.04
C SER A 475 17.76 -0.83 -18.34
N ILE A 476 18.45 0.31 -18.31
CA ILE A 476 18.71 1.14 -19.50
C ILE A 476 19.85 0.57 -20.34
N THR A 477 20.83 -0.11 -19.71
CA THR A 477 22.09 -0.50 -20.37
C THR A 477 21.85 -1.36 -21.61
N SER A 478 20.86 -2.24 -21.59
CA SER A 478 20.46 -3.07 -22.73
C SER A 478 19.95 -2.27 -23.94
N ARG A 479 19.45 -1.05 -23.71
CA ARG A 479 18.82 -0.17 -24.72
C ARG A 479 19.71 1.00 -25.14
N ILE A 480 20.90 1.13 -24.57
CA ILE A 480 21.87 2.17 -24.96
C ILE A 480 22.53 1.78 -26.27
N ASN A 481 22.51 2.72 -27.21
CA ASN A 481 23.26 2.65 -28.43
C ASN A 481 23.80 4.05 -28.81
N VAL A 482 24.85 4.07 -29.61
CA VAL A 482 25.48 5.32 -30.08
C VAL A 482 24.57 6.08 -31.06
N SER A 483 23.53 5.44 -31.60
CA SER A 483 22.57 6.12 -32.47
C SER A 483 21.57 7.01 -31.70
N ASN A 484 21.26 6.69 -30.45
CA ASN A 484 20.24 7.38 -29.67
C ASN A 484 20.83 8.28 -28.56
N PHE A 485 22.11 8.08 -28.20
CA PHE A 485 22.77 8.82 -27.13
C PHE A 485 24.13 9.38 -27.57
N HIS A 486 24.50 10.54 -27.03
CA HIS A 486 25.82 11.14 -27.29
C HIS A 486 26.92 10.40 -26.52
N GLU A 487 28.12 10.25 -27.10
CA GLU A 487 29.23 9.45 -26.53
C GLU A 487 29.65 9.90 -25.12
N ASP A 488 29.75 11.21 -24.88
CA ASP A 488 30.04 11.76 -23.54
C ASP A 488 28.97 11.40 -22.50
N ILE A 489 27.69 11.38 -22.91
CA ILE A 489 26.57 11.03 -22.03
C ILE A 489 26.58 9.53 -21.73
N ILE A 490 26.90 8.69 -22.74
CA ILE A 490 27.10 7.25 -22.54
C ILE A 490 28.25 7.03 -21.56
N THR A 491 29.38 7.72 -21.74
CA THR A 491 30.55 7.61 -20.86
C THR A 491 30.20 7.94 -19.42
N HIS A 492 29.45 9.02 -19.19
CA HIS A 492 28.99 9.39 -17.84
C HIS A 492 27.96 8.42 -17.28
N PHE A 493 27.03 7.92 -18.10
CA PHE A 493 26.10 6.88 -17.67
C PHE A 493 26.84 5.61 -17.24
N MET A 494 27.84 5.18 -18.01
CA MET A 494 28.64 4.00 -17.72
C MET A 494 29.48 4.17 -16.45
N SER A 495 29.99 5.37 -16.17
CA SER A 495 30.70 5.63 -14.90
C SER A 495 29.76 5.59 -13.70
N LEU A 496 28.56 6.19 -13.80
CA LEU A 496 27.52 6.11 -12.78
C LEU A 496 27.08 4.66 -12.52
N LEU A 497 26.88 3.89 -13.58
CA LEU A 497 26.50 2.49 -13.49
C LEU A 497 27.58 1.65 -12.82
N LYS A 498 28.85 1.82 -13.20
CA LYS A 498 29.99 1.16 -12.53
C LYS A 498 30.03 1.48 -11.05
N PHE A 499 29.90 2.76 -10.68
CA PHE A 499 29.88 3.19 -9.27
C PHE A 499 28.74 2.53 -8.47
N ARG A 500 27.52 2.46 -9.04
CA ARG A 500 26.38 1.83 -8.37
C ARG A 500 26.53 0.31 -8.27
N VAL A 501 26.97 -0.34 -9.35
CA VAL A 501 27.17 -1.80 -9.38
C VAL A 501 28.30 -2.22 -8.44
N GLU A 502 29.38 -1.45 -8.34
CA GLU A 502 30.51 -1.72 -7.45
C GLU A 502 30.07 -1.92 -5.98
N LEU A 503 29.14 -1.10 -5.50
CA LEU A 503 28.56 -1.19 -4.15
C LEU A 503 27.72 -2.46 -3.93
N LEU A 504 27.28 -3.12 -5.00
CA LEU A 504 26.42 -4.30 -4.98
C LEU A 504 27.20 -5.61 -5.16
N ILE A 505 28.45 -5.56 -5.62
CA ILE A 505 29.30 -6.74 -5.79
C ILE A 505 29.74 -7.23 -4.41
N ARG A 506 29.32 -8.44 -4.04
CA ARG A 506 29.80 -9.12 -2.82
C ARG A 506 30.29 -10.53 -3.11
N ASP A 507 29.38 -11.39 -3.55
CA ASP A 507 29.64 -12.79 -3.89
C ASP A 507 28.95 -13.11 -5.22
N PRO A 508 29.42 -14.12 -5.98
CA PRO A 508 28.79 -14.57 -7.22
C PRO A 508 27.50 -15.37 -6.93
N ASP A 509 26.57 -14.77 -6.20
CA ASP A 509 25.33 -15.40 -5.75
C ASP A 509 24.14 -15.11 -6.70
N GLU A 510 22.95 -15.60 -6.32
CA GLU A 510 21.72 -15.36 -7.09
C GLU A 510 21.30 -13.88 -7.11
N ARG A 511 21.71 -13.08 -6.11
CA ARG A 511 21.38 -11.64 -6.06
C ARG A 511 22.18 -10.89 -7.12
N LEU A 512 23.48 -11.17 -7.20
CA LEU A 512 24.33 -10.61 -8.24
C LEU A 512 23.90 -11.08 -9.63
N LEU A 513 23.51 -12.34 -9.77
CA LEU A 513 22.94 -12.84 -11.02
C LEU A 513 21.69 -12.06 -11.42
N LYS A 514 20.77 -11.78 -10.49
CA LYS A 514 19.55 -11.01 -10.77
C LYS A 514 19.86 -9.60 -11.26
N ILE A 515 20.88 -8.95 -10.69
CA ILE A 515 21.36 -7.64 -11.14
C ILE A 515 21.91 -7.73 -12.57
N ILE A 516 22.73 -8.74 -12.87
CA ILE A 516 23.26 -8.97 -14.23
C ILE A 516 22.12 -9.20 -15.24
N MET A 517 21.13 -10.02 -14.87
CA MET A 517 19.96 -10.29 -15.69
C MET A 517 19.17 -9.01 -15.98
N GLN A 518 19.03 -8.12 -14.99
CA GLN A 518 18.36 -6.82 -15.15
C GLN A 518 19.15 -5.85 -16.04
N ILE A 519 20.49 -5.80 -15.90
CA ILE A 519 21.37 -5.00 -16.77
C ILE A 519 21.24 -5.41 -18.24
N CYS A 520 21.03 -6.70 -18.48
CA CYS A 520 20.91 -7.27 -19.82
C CYS A 520 19.46 -7.40 -20.31
N ASP A 521 18.46 -6.98 -19.52
CA ASP A 521 17.02 -7.17 -19.80
C ASP A 521 16.69 -8.62 -20.19
N SER A 522 17.22 -9.58 -19.42
CA SER A 522 17.09 -11.03 -19.64
C SER A 522 16.14 -11.67 -18.63
N GLU A 523 15.23 -12.54 -19.09
CA GLU A 523 14.25 -13.23 -18.22
C GLU A 523 14.70 -14.60 -17.71
N SER A 524 15.29 -15.43 -18.58
CA SER A 524 15.60 -16.84 -18.27
C SER A 524 17.05 -17.21 -18.60
N THR A 525 17.47 -17.02 -19.85
CA THR A 525 18.85 -17.19 -20.28
C THR A 525 19.54 -15.85 -20.40
N LEU A 526 20.75 -15.72 -19.86
CA LEU A 526 21.54 -14.49 -19.96
C LEU A 526 21.89 -14.19 -21.42
N ASN A 527 21.28 -13.16 -21.97
CA ASN A 527 21.55 -12.67 -23.33
C ASN A 527 22.13 -11.26 -23.23
N ILE A 528 23.40 -11.10 -23.60
CA ILE A 528 24.12 -9.83 -23.53
C ILE A 528 23.85 -9.07 -24.84
N PRO A 529 23.03 -8.01 -24.82
CA PRO A 529 22.49 -7.42 -26.06
C PRO A 529 23.49 -6.50 -26.77
N ASN A 530 24.47 -5.95 -26.06
CA ASN A 530 25.43 -4.98 -26.59
C ASN A 530 26.75 -4.95 -25.80
N SER A 531 27.76 -4.29 -26.36
CA SER A 531 29.12 -4.24 -25.81
C SER A 531 29.25 -3.49 -24.50
N TYR A 532 28.29 -2.62 -24.15
CA TYR A 532 28.25 -1.90 -22.87
C TYR A 532 27.79 -2.83 -21.74
N CYS A 533 26.75 -3.65 -21.97
CA CYS A 533 26.37 -4.71 -21.04
C CYS A 533 27.54 -5.68 -20.81
N GLU A 534 28.24 -6.06 -21.90
CA GLU A 534 29.42 -6.91 -21.82
C GLU A 534 30.53 -6.28 -20.98
N GLU A 535 30.78 -4.98 -21.14
CA GLU A 535 31.78 -4.23 -20.38
C GLU A 535 31.47 -4.21 -18.88
N ILE A 536 30.21 -4.02 -18.50
CA ILE A 536 29.80 -4.05 -17.09
C ILE A 536 29.94 -5.45 -16.49
N ILE A 537 29.60 -6.50 -17.23
CA ILE A 537 29.80 -7.87 -16.76
C ILE A 537 31.30 -8.15 -16.58
N CYS A 538 32.15 -7.71 -17.50
CA CYS A 538 33.61 -7.81 -17.36
C CYS A 538 34.11 -7.02 -16.14
N PHE A 539 33.55 -5.83 -15.87
CA PHE A 539 33.85 -5.04 -14.67
C PHE A 539 33.47 -5.80 -13.38
N ILE A 540 32.31 -6.46 -13.36
CA ILE A 540 31.88 -7.32 -12.24
C ILE A 540 32.87 -8.48 -12.06
N LEU A 541 33.24 -9.18 -13.13
CA LEU A 541 34.19 -10.29 -13.06
C LEU A 541 35.59 -9.85 -12.59
N SER A 542 36.02 -8.65 -12.96
CA SER A 542 37.30 -8.08 -12.50
C SER A 542 37.30 -7.86 -10.98
N HIS A 543 36.21 -7.35 -10.41
CA HIS A 543 36.07 -7.17 -8.96
C HIS A 543 36.05 -8.52 -8.22
N LEU A 544 35.25 -9.48 -8.73
CA LEU A 544 35.21 -10.83 -8.17
C LEU A 544 36.58 -11.52 -8.23
N GLN A 545 37.37 -11.27 -9.28
CA GLN A 545 38.73 -11.79 -9.40
C GLN A 545 39.68 -11.21 -8.35
N GLN A 546 39.54 -9.92 -8.01
CA GLN A 546 40.33 -9.28 -6.95
C GLN A 546 39.98 -9.87 -5.58
N ASP A 547 38.68 -10.00 -5.30
CA ASP A 547 38.17 -10.57 -4.04
C ASP A 547 38.54 -12.04 -3.85
N LYS A 548 38.64 -12.79 -4.96
CA LYS A 548 39.06 -14.20 -4.94
C LYS A 548 40.39 -14.39 -4.22
N VAL A 549 41.38 -13.53 -4.45
CA VAL A 549 42.72 -13.66 -3.85
C VAL A 549 42.66 -13.63 -2.33
N VAL A 550 41.71 -12.87 -1.77
CA VAL A 550 41.51 -12.73 -0.32
C VAL A 550 40.61 -13.85 0.22
N LYS A 551 39.51 -14.17 -0.47
CA LYS A 551 38.50 -15.13 0.01
C LYS A 551 38.87 -16.60 -0.21
N PHE A 552 39.62 -16.90 -1.27
CA PHE A 552 39.91 -18.27 -1.71
C PHE A 552 41.41 -18.44 -2.04
N PRO A 553 42.30 -18.40 -1.03
CA PRO A 553 43.74 -18.51 -1.24
C PRO A 553 44.18 -19.92 -1.65
N GLU A 554 43.42 -20.95 -1.26
CA GLU A 554 43.71 -22.34 -1.59
C GLU A 554 42.95 -22.82 -2.83
N THR A 555 43.60 -23.63 -3.65
CA THR A 555 43.01 -24.19 -4.88
C THR A 555 41.72 -24.96 -4.59
N GLU A 556 41.66 -25.75 -3.52
CA GLU A 556 40.47 -26.53 -3.14
C GLU A 556 39.29 -25.62 -2.75
N LEU A 557 39.54 -24.53 -2.04
CA LEU A 557 38.50 -23.57 -1.66
C LEU A 557 37.94 -22.83 -2.88
N PHE A 558 38.82 -22.40 -3.80
CA PHE A 558 38.38 -21.78 -5.05
C PHE A 558 37.54 -22.76 -5.89
N GLN A 559 38.03 -23.99 -6.02
CA GLN A 559 37.33 -25.10 -6.62
C GLN A 559 35.91 -25.26 -6.05
N LEU A 560 35.78 -25.39 -4.73
CA LEU A 560 34.47 -25.52 -4.07
C LEU A 560 33.57 -24.31 -4.27
N SER A 561 34.12 -23.09 -4.30
CA SER A 561 33.35 -21.87 -4.52
C SER A 561 32.65 -21.86 -5.89
N LEU A 562 33.31 -22.39 -6.94
CA LEU A 562 32.71 -22.46 -8.27
C LEU A 562 31.45 -23.34 -8.29
N PHE A 563 31.47 -24.43 -7.52
CA PHE A 563 30.33 -25.34 -7.37
C PHE A 563 29.26 -24.81 -6.40
N GLN A 564 29.66 -24.13 -5.32
CA GLN A 564 28.73 -23.45 -4.42
C GLN A 564 27.88 -22.41 -5.17
N PHE A 565 28.50 -21.69 -6.11
CA PHE A 565 27.88 -20.65 -6.91
C PHE A 565 27.52 -21.12 -8.33
N ALA A 566 27.23 -22.41 -8.50
CA ALA A 566 27.04 -23.03 -9.81
C ALA A 566 25.96 -22.36 -10.67
N LYS A 567 24.86 -21.87 -10.09
CA LYS A 567 23.80 -21.19 -10.84
C LYS A 567 24.29 -19.90 -11.52
N PHE A 568 25.06 -19.09 -10.79
CA PHE A 568 25.69 -17.88 -11.33
C PHE A 568 26.64 -18.25 -12.48
N TRP A 569 27.56 -19.19 -12.23
CA TRP A 569 28.54 -19.57 -13.24
C TRP A 569 27.92 -20.25 -14.46
N MET A 570 26.90 -21.09 -14.27
CA MET A 570 26.15 -21.70 -15.38
C MET A 570 25.51 -20.63 -16.28
N ALA A 571 24.92 -19.58 -15.69
CA ALA A 571 24.33 -18.49 -16.47
C ALA A 571 25.40 -17.71 -17.25
N ILE A 572 26.56 -17.46 -16.62
CA ILE A 572 27.70 -16.80 -17.27
C ILE A 572 28.31 -17.66 -18.40
N PHE A 573 28.46 -18.97 -18.20
CA PHE A 573 28.97 -19.89 -19.24
C PHE A 573 27.98 -20.06 -20.40
N LYS A 574 26.67 -20.08 -20.13
CA LYS A 574 25.61 -20.17 -21.15
C LYS A 574 25.24 -18.82 -21.76
N ALA A 575 25.97 -17.74 -21.46
CA ALA A 575 25.66 -16.40 -21.96
C ALA A 575 25.70 -16.36 -23.50
N LYS A 576 24.71 -15.70 -24.10
CA LYS A 576 24.58 -15.49 -25.55
C LYS A 576 24.67 -14.00 -25.89
N GLY A 577 24.76 -13.66 -27.18
CA GLY A 577 24.84 -12.28 -27.66
C GLY A 577 26.28 -11.78 -27.82
N GLU A 578 26.58 -10.56 -27.38
CA GLU A 578 27.93 -10.00 -27.41
C GLU A 578 28.79 -10.52 -26.24
N ILE A 579 29.61 -11.54 -26.52
CA ILE A 579 30.37 -12.31 -25.52
C ILE A 579 31.87 -12.42 -25.82
N GLN A 580 32.39 -11.64 -26.77
CA GLN A 580 33.80 -11.69 -27.18
C GLN A 580 34.77 -11.28 -26.05
N LYS A 581 34.53 -10.13 -25.41
CA LYS A 581 35.31 -9.66 -24.26
C LYS A 581 35.09 -10.58 -23.05
N LEU A 582 33.85 -11.00 -22.79
CA LEU A 582 33.52 -11.91 -21.69
C LEU A 582 34.30 -13.22 -21.78
N ARG A 583 34.27 -13.89 -22.94
CA ARG A 583 35.02 -15.13 -23.16
C ARG A 583 36.53 -14.92 -23.13
N SER A 584 37.00 -13.73 -23.48
CA SER A 584 38.42 -13.39 -23.41
C SER A 584 38.91 -13.10 -21.98
N HIS A 585 37.99 -12.80 -21.04
CA HIS A 585 38.29 -12.34 -19.68
C HIS A 585 39.08 -13.38 -18.86
N PRO A 586 40.16 -12.98 -18.14
CA PRO A 586 41.01 -13.91 -17.38
C PRO A 586 40.23 -14.76 -16.37
N TYR A 587 39.36 -14.14 -15.56
CA TYR A 587 38.60 -14.86 -14.54
C TYR A 587 37.58 -15.84 -15.12
N PHE A 588 36.97 -15.50 -16.25
CA PHE A 588 36.07 -16.42 -16.97
C PHE A 588 36.84 -17.66 -17.44
N LYS A 589 37.99 -17.46 -18.10
CA LYS A 589 38.84 -18.55 -18.58
C LYS A 589 39.35 -19.43 -17.44
N GLU A 590 39.75 -18.83 -16.33
CA GLU A 590 40.22 -19.56 -15.17
C GLU A 590 39.11 -20.41 -14.56
N ALA A 591 37.93 -19.82 -14.28
CA ALA A 591 36.78 -20.56 -13.74
C ALA A 591 36.35 -21.69 -14.68
N CYS A 592 36.22 -21.40 -15.99
CA CYS A 592 35.86 -22.38 -17.01
C CYS A 592 36.86 -23.54 -17.06
N LYS A 593 38.17 -23.23 -17.05
CA LYS A 593 39.24 -24.23 -17.04
C LYS A 593 39.20 -25.08 -15.76
N THR A 594 39.03 -24.48 -14.60
CA THR A 594 38.99 -25.20 -13.31
C THR A 594 37.80 -26.17 -13.24
N VAL A 595 36.61 -25.76 -13.67
CA VAL A 595 35.42 -26.64 -13.72
C VAL A 595 35.64 -27.79 -14.71
N THR A 596 36.24 -27.49 -15.86
CA THR A 596 36.54 -28.51 -16.89
C THR A 596 37.58 -29.52 -16.42
N LEU A 597 38.63 -29.08 -15.72
CA LEU A 597 39.61 -29.99 -15.10
C LEU A 597 38.98 -30.88 -14.04
N MET A 598 38.07 -30.34 -13.21
CA MET A 598 37.29 -31.16 -12.28
C MET A 598 36.40 -32.17 -13.00
N ALA A 599 35.80 -31.78 -14.12
CA ALA A 599 35.00 -32.68 -14.93
C ALA A 599 35.83 -33.88 -15.43
N MET A 600 37.06 -33.62 -15.89
CA MET A 600 38.02 -34.66 -16.25
C MET A 600 38.39 -35.54 -15.06
N ASP A 601 38.59 -34.95 -13.87
CA ASP A 601 38.91 -35.71 -12.67
C ASP A 601 37.78 -36.63 -12.21
N ILE A 602 36.53 -36.19 -12.35
CA ILE A 602 35.34 -37.01 -12.08
C ILE A 602 35.26 -38.15 -13.08
N ARG A 603 35.38 -37.84 -14.37
CA ARG A 603 35.27 -38.81 -15.47
C ARG A 603 36.34 -39.90 -15.37
N ASN A 604 37.58 -39.52 -15.09
CA ASN A 604 38.71 -40.43 -14.96
C ASN A 604 38.77 -41.10 -13.57
N ASN A 605 37.81 -40.81 -12.68
CA ASN A 605 37.82 -41.22 -11.28
C ASN A 605 39.11 -40.83 -10.53
N THR A 606 39.80 -39.78 -10.95
CA THR A 606 41.01 -39.26 -10.28
C THR A 606 40.69 -38.26 -9.17
N ILE A 607 39.45 -37.76 -9.11
CA ILE A 607 38.98 -36.88 -8.03
C ILE A 607 39.10 -37.58 -6.66
N THR A 608 39.50 -36.82 -5.64
CA THR A 608 39.52 -37.33 -4.27
C THR A 608 38.10 -37.47 -3.73
N ILE A 609 37.87 -38.55 -2.96
CA ILE A 609 36.55 -38.87 -2.40
C ILE A 609 36.00 -37.71 -1.56
N LYS A 610 36.84 -37.10 -0.73
CA LYS A 610 36.48 -35.95 0.12
C LYS A 610 36.06 -34.72 -0.68
N LEU A 611 36.79 -34.38 -1.75
CA LEU A 611 36.45 -33.23 -2.59
C LEU A 611 35.13 -33.49 -3.31
N PHE A 612 34.94 -34.69 -3.84
CA PHE A 612 33.73 -35.06 -4.56
C PHE A 612 32.48 -35.04 -3.65
N GLN A 613 32.59 -35.48 -2.40
CA GLN A 613 31.51 -35.37 -1.41
C GLN A 613 31.12 -33.92 -1.12
N LYS A 614 32.12 -33.06 -0.91
CA LYS A 614 31.86 -31.63 -0.68
C LYS A 614 31.15 -31.00 -1.86
N VAL A 615 31.48 -31.41 -3.09
CA VAL A 615 30.76 -30.98 -4.30
C VAL A 615 29.29 -31.40 -4.22
N PHE A 616 28.98 -32.67 -3.95
CA PHE A 616 27.58 -33.13 -3.85
C PHE A 616 26.77 -32.46 -2.75
N ASN A 617 27.39 -31.99 -1.66
CA ASN A 617 26.67 -31.24 -0.62
C ASN A 617 26.03 -29.95 -1.15
N TYR A 618 26.50 -29.40 -2.28
CA TYR A 618 25.90 -28.22 -2.92
C TYR A 618 24.76 -28.55 -3.88
N PHE A 619 24.56 -29.83 -4.24
CA PHE A 619 23.58 -30.22 -5.25
C PHE A 619 22.60 -31.27 -4.69
N SER A 620 21.32 -30.92 -4.68
CA SER A 620 20.25 -31.87 -4.35
C SER A 620 19.92 -32.82 -5.51
N ASN A 621 20.36 -32.50 -6.74
CA ASN A 621 20.06 -33.23 -7.96
C ASN A 621 21.30 -33.30 -8.87
N THR A 622 21.68 -34.51 -9.29
CA THR A 622 22.80 -34.77 -10.20
C THR A 622 22.63 -34.14 -11.58
N GLY A 623 21.39 -33.94 -12.03
CA GLY A 623 21.09 -33.27 -13.31
C GLY A 623 21.55 -31.81 -13.36
N ILE A 624 21.41 -31.06 -12.26
CA ILE A 624 21.87 -29.65 -12.19
C ILE A 624 23.40 -29.60 -12.23
N LEU A 625 24.06 -30.53 -11.54
CA LEU A 625 25.53 -30.65 -11.55
C LEU A 625 26.04 -30.97 -12.96
N LYS A 626 25.39 -31.91 -13.66
CA LYS A 626 25.69 -32.23 -15.06
C LYS A 626 25.55 -31.00 -15.95
N ASP A 627 24.40 -30.33 -15.89
CA ASP A 627 24.12 -29.17 -16.75
C ASP A 627 25.09 -28.02 -16.52
N TYR A 628 25.52 -27.83 -15.26
CA TYR A 628 26.56 -26.88 -14.89
C TYR A 628 27.92 -27.26 -15.48
N ILE A 629 28.39 -28.49 -15.23
CA ILE A 629 29.70 -28.94 -15.72
C ILE A 629 29.77 -28.89 -17.24
N ASN A 630 28.74 -29.40 -17.92
CA ASN A 630 28.68 -29.43 -19.38
C ASN A 630 28.67 -28.02 -19.98
N SER A 631 28.09 -27.03 -19.30
CA SER A 631 28.15 -25.63 -19.75
C SER A 631 29.56 -25.04 -19.77
N ALA A 632 30.44 -25.48 -18.86
CA ALA A 632 31.85 -25.09 -18.89
C ALA A 632 32.60 -25.81 -20.02
N ILE A 633 32.35 -27.11 -20.22
CA ILE A 633 32.99 -27.91 -21.28
C ILE A 633 32.68 -27.34 -22.66
N GLU A 634 31.43 -26.94 -22.92
CA GLU A 634 31.01 -26.33 -24.19
C GLU A 634 31.77 -25.03 -24.55
N ASN A 635 32.37 -24.36 -23.56
CA ASN A 635 33.15 -23.13 -23.75
C ASN A 635 34.68 -23.38 -23.76
N TYR A 636 35.11 -24.63 -23.57
CA TYR A 636 36.51 -25.00 -23.54
C TYR A 636 37.02 -25.42 -24.92
N SER A 637 38.24 -25.04 -25.28
CA SER A 637 38.78 -25.17 -26.64
C SER A 637 39.20 -26.58 -27.04
N GLU A 638 39.27 -27.52 -26.10
CA GLU A 638 39.63 -28.92 -26.35
C GLU A 638 38.35 -29.75 -26.52
N GLU A 639 38.32 -30.68 -27.48
CA GLU A 639 37.21 -31.63 -27.65
C GLU A 639 37.17 -32.61 -26.47
N ILE A 640 36.46 -32.21 -25.42
CA ILE A 640 36.22 -33.02 -24.22
C ILE A 640 34.78 -33.53 -24.31
N GLU A 641 34.58 -34.85 -24.22
CA GLU A 641 33.21 -35.38 -24.21
C GLU A 641 32.48 -34.95 -22.93
N LEU A 642 31.19 -34.65 -23.10
CA LEU A 642 30.29 -34.23 -22.03
C LEU A 642 30.13 -35.31 -20.96
N ILE A 643 29.91 -34.87 -19.72
CA ILE A 643 29.56 -35.77 -18.62
C ILE A 643 28.12 -36.26 -18.79
N THR A 644 27.92 -37.56 -18.60
CA THR A 644 26.60 -38.20 -18.59
C THR A 644 26.11 -38.45 -17.17
N ASP A 645 24.79 -38.61 -17.01
CA ASP A 645 24.20 -38.97 -15.72
C ASP A 645 24.76 -40.31 -15.20
N GLU A 646 24.98 -41.26 -16.10
CA GLU A 646 25.54 -42.58 -15.77
C GLU A 646 26.94 -42.49 -15.13
N ILE A 647 27.81 -41.61 -15.64
CA ILE A 647 29.15 -41.40 -15.07
C ILE A 647 29.02 -40.82 -13.65
N LEU A 648 28.17 -39.80 -13.46
CA LEU A 648 28.00 -39.16 -12.15
C LEU A 648 27.37 -40.11 -11.13
N GLU A 649 26.32 -40.85 -11.51
CA GLU A 649 25.66 -41.81 -10.63
C GLU A 649 26.60 -42.93 -10.22
N LYS A 650 27.35 -43.51 -11.17
CA LYS A 650 28.33 -44.55 -10.87
C LYS A 650 29.41 -44.05 -9.91
N SER A 651 29.99 -42.88 -10.18
CA SER A 651 31.03 -42.30 -9.33
C SER A 651 30.48 -41.91 -7.95
N HIS A 652 29.25 -41.41 -7.87
CA HIS A 652 28.57 -41.06 -6.61
C HIS A 652 28.27 -42.29 -5.75
N ASN A 653 27.70 -43.34 -6.35
CA ASN A 653 27.40 -44.59 -5.65
C ASN A 653 28.67 -45.22 -5.08
N GLN A 654 29.74 -45.29 -5.89
CA GLN A 654 31.04 -45.78 -5.44
C GLN A 654 31.61 -44.94 -4.29
N CYS A 655 31.52 -43.61 -4.39
CA CYS A 655 31.97 -42.69 -3.35
C CYS A 655 31.22 -42.94 -2.02
N ASN A 656 29.91 -43.13 -2.09
CA ASN A 656 29.05 -43.40 -0.94
C ASN A 656 29.30 -44.77 -0.32
N GLU A 657 29.42 -45.82 -1.13
CA GLU A 657 29.72 -47.18 -0.66
C GLU A 657 31.06 -47.25 0.06
N TYR A 658 32.10 -46.64 -0.51
CA TYR A 658 33.42 -46.59 0.09
C TYR A 658 33.41 -45.82 1.42
N ASN A 659 32.77 -44.65 1.46
CA ASN A 659 32.67 -43.84 2.67
C ASN A 659 31.85 -44.55 3.77
N SER A 660 30.73 -45.17 3.38
CA SER A 660 29.93 -46.00 4.29
C SER A 660 30.77 -47.10 4.91
N THR A 661 31.63 -47.75 4.11
CA THR A 661 32.55 -48.79 4.59
C THR A 661 33.56 -48.24 5.59
N LEU A 662 34.17 -47.08 5.32
CA LEU A 662 35.12 -46.43 6.24
C LEU A 662 34.46 -46.04 7.57
N GLU A 663 33.26 -45.46 7.53
CA GLU A 663 32.51 -45.08 8.74
C GLU A 663 32.08 -46.31 9.55
N ARG A 664 31.65 -47.39 8.88
CA ARG A 664 31.34 -48.66 9.54
C ARG A 664 32.57 -49.25 10.21
N LEU A 665 33.73 -49.23 9.55
CA LEU A 665 35.00 -49.70 10.13
C LEU A 665 35.40 -48.87 11.35
N ARG A 666 35.31 -47.53 11.27
CA ARG A 666 35.62 -46.63 12.38
C ARG A 666 34.79 -46.99 13.62
N LYS A 667 33.46 -47.08 13.48
CA LYS A 667 32.57 -47.46 14.58
C LYS A 667 32.88 -48.85 15.15
N PHE A 668 33.18 -49.80 14.27
CA PHE A 668 33.52 -51.17 14.67
C PHE A 668 34.80 -51.21 15.52
N TYR A 669 35.83 -50.46 15.11
CA TYR A 669 37.08 -50.30 15.87
C TYR A 669 36.87 -49.59 17.20
N GLU A 670 36.15 -48.48 17.22
CA GLU A 670 35.87 -47.71 18.44
C GLU A 670 35.13 -48.56 19.49
N LYS A 671 34.24 -49.47 19.07
CA LYS A 671 33.50 -50.35 19.97
C LYS A 671 34.34 -51.55 20.45
N PHE A 672 34.98 -52.28 19.55
CA PHE A 672 35.60 -53.58 19.86
C PHE A 672 37.12 -53.55 20.04
N CYS A 673 37.78 -52.40 19.86
CA CYS A 673 39.23 -52.27 20.04
C CYS A 673 39.55 -51.08 20.97
N PRO A 674 39.34 -51.21 22.28
CA PRO A 674 39.62 -50.13 23.23
C PRO A 674 41.12 -49.80 23.25
N SER A 675 41.46 -48.52 23.11
CA SER A 675 42.85 -48.04 22.98
C SER A 675 43.75 -48.35 24.18
N GLN A 676 43.16 -48.58 25.35
CA GLN A 676 43.88 -48.96 26.57
C GLN A 676 44.42 -50.41 26.51
N LEU A 677 43.74 -51.31 25.79
CA LEU A 677 44.08 -52.73 25.71
C LEU A 677 44.71 -53.14 24.37
N VAL A 678 44.46 -52.35 23.32
CA VAL A 678 44.84 -52.63 21.93
C VAL A 678 45.79 -51.55 21.42
N PRO A 679 47.11 -51.69 21.63
CA PRO A 679 48.06 -50.62 21.33
C PRO A 679 48.22 -50.32 19.83
N ASP A 680 47.97 -51.29 18.94
CA ASP A 680 48.10 -51.09 17.48
C ASP A 680 46.89 -50.42 16.83
N ILE A 681 45.79 -50.18 17.55
CA ILE A 681 44.55 -49.59 17.00
C ILE A 681 44.76 -48.19 16.40
N GLN A 682 45.65 -47.38 16.99
CA GLN A 682 45.91 -46.03 16.50
C GLN A 682 46.48 -46.04 15.08
N SER A 683 47.20 -47.10 14.71
CA SER A 683 47.70 -47.30 13.34
C SER A 683 46.53 -47.47 12.35
N TYR A 684 45.52 -48.28 12.71
CA TYR A 684 44.32 -48.50 11.90
C TYR A 684 43.45 -47.24 11.79
N LEU A 685 43.26 -46.50 12.89
CA LEU A 685 42.49 -45.24 12.86
C LEU A 685 43.18 -44.14 12.07
N ASN A 686 44.52 -44.06 12.15
CA ASN A 686 45.32 -43.14 11.34
C ASN A 686 45.25 -43.51 9.85
N ASP A 687 45.29 -44.80 9.52
CA ASP A 687 45.15 -45.27 8.13
C ASP A 687 43.77 -44.95 7.56
N LEU A 688 42.68 -45.18 8.32
CA LEU A 688 41.31 -44.77 7.93
C LEU A 688 41.22 -43.26 7.70
N THR A 689 41.87 -42.46 8.56
CA THR A 689 41.86 -41.00 8.45
C THR A 689 42.65 -40.54 7.22
N LYS A 690 43.79 -41.18 6.93
CA LYS A 690 44.57 -40.94 5.71
C LYS A 690 43.80 -41.34 4.45
N ALA A 691 43.18 -42.52 4.45
CA ALA A 691 42.33 -43.00 3.35
C ALA A 691 41.13 -42.07 3.10
N SER A 692 40.52 -41.51 4.16
CA SER A 692 39.44 -40.53 3.99
C SER A 692 39.90 -39.22 3.32
N ALA A 693 41.18 -38.85 3.46
CA ALA A 693 41.70 -37.56 3.01
C ALA A 693 42.35 -37.59 1.62
N SER A 694 43.05 -38.67 1.28
CA SER A 694 43.91 -38.72 0.08
C SER A 694 43.47 -39.71 -1.00
N THR A 695 42.50 -40.58 -0.73
CA THR A 695 42.11 -41.63 -1.68
C THR A 695 41.41 -41.03 -2.90
N ALA A 696 41.96 -41.31 -4.08
CA ALA A 696 41.30 -41.01 -5.35
C ALA A 696 40.20 -42.05 -5.61
N LEU A 697 39.10 -41.66 -6.27
CA LEU A 697 37.96 -42.56 -6.49
C LEU A 697 38.35 -43.86 -7.22
N LYS A 698 39.29 -43.79 -8.17
CA LYS A 698 39.84 -44.95 -8.89
C LYS A 698 40.49 -45.97 -7.96
N GLU A 699 41.07 -45.51 -6.85
CA GLU A 699 41.77 -46.35 -5.89
C GLU A 699 40.78 -47.14 -5.01
N SER A 700 39.54 -46.65 -4.88
CA SER A 700 38.46 -47.37 -4.18
C SER A 700 38.01 -48.66 -4.89
N TYR A 701 38.27 -48.79 -6.19
CA TYR A 701 37.91 -49.99 -6.96
C TYR A 701 38.89 -51.14 -6.77
N PHE A 702 40.07 -50.90 -6.20
CA PHE A 702 41.10 -51.93 -6.03
C PHE A 702 41.06 -52.52 -4.61
N GLU A 703 40.88 -53.84 -4.50
CA GLU A 703 40.85 -54.57 -3.22
C GLU A 703 42.10 -54.35 -2.35
N ASN A 704 43.24 -54.04 -2.98
CA ASN A 704 44.51 -53.83 -2.29
C ASN A 704 44.54 -52.59 -1.39
N HIS A 705 43.68 -51.59 -1.64
CA HIS A 705 43.68 -50.36 -0.84
C HIS A 705 43.18 -50.59 0.60
N GLN A 706 42.30 -51.57 0.81
CA GLN A 706 41.79 -51.94 2.14
C GLN A 706 42.51 -53.17 2.72
N SER A 707 43.69 -53.54 2.20
CA SER A 707 44.39 -54.77 2.61
C SER A 707 44.65 -54.86 4.12
N MET A 708 44.97 -53.73 4.77
CA MET A 708 45.12 -53.62 6.23
C MET A 708 43.80 -53.92 6.97
N HIS A 709 42.66 -53.49 6.44
CA HIS A 709 41.33 -53.66 7.04
C HIS A 709 40.61 -54.94 6.60
N SER A 710 41.13 -55.67 5.61
CA SER A 710 40.45 -56.80 4.94
C SER A 710 39.89 -57.87 5.89
N VAL A 711 40.64 -58.22 6.94
CA VAL A 711 40.19 -59.18 7.97
C VAL A 711 39.02 -58.60 8.77
N THR A 712 39.09 -57.32 9.13
CA THR A 712 38.01 -56.63 9.86
C THR A 712 36.77 -56.49 8.98
N VAL A 713 36.90 -56.13 7.70
CA VAL A 713 35.78 -56.01 6.76
C VAL A 713 34.98 -57.32 6.66
N LYS A 714 35.67 -58.47 6.59
CA LYS A 714 35.01 -59.79 6.54
C LYS A 714 34.14 -60.03 7.79
N ILE A 715 34.67 -59.77 8.98
CA ILE A 715 33.93 -59.95 10.23
C ILE A 715 32.82 -58.91 10.37
N MET A 716 33.11 -57.66 10.02
CA MET A 716 32.16 -56.57 10.05
C MET A 716 30.94 -56.88 9.18
N ASN A 717 31.12 -57.48 8.00
CA ASN A 717 29.99 -57.82 7.12
C ASN A 717 29.00 -58.81 7.77
N ASP A 718 29.51 -59.79 8.51
CA ASP A 718 28.67 -60.82 9.14
C ASP A 718 28.09 -60.35 10.49
N TYR A 719 28.81 -59.48 11.23
CA TYR A 719 28.54 -59.20 12.64
C TYR A 719 28.34 -57.71 12.97
N TYR A 720 28.16 -56.83 11.98
CA TYR A 720 27.99 -55.39 12.22
C TYR A 720 26.85 -55.05 13.19
N HIS A 721 25.77 -55.85 13.17
CA HIS A 721 24.59 -55.64 13.99
C HIS A 721 24.86 -55.70 15.50
N PHE A 722 25.97 -56.34 15.92
CA PHE A 722 26.37 -56.39 17.33
C PHE A 722 27.02 -55.11 17.86
N ILE A 723 27.36 -54.13 17.01
CA ILE A 723 27.87 -52.83 17.49
C ILE A 723 26.92 -52.21 18.51
N ASP A 724 25.62 -52.34 18.28
CA ASP A 724 24.57 -51.76 19.10
C ASP A 724 24.17 -52.65 20.30
N SER A 725 24.73 -53.85 20.45
CA SER A 725 24.42 -54.76 21.57
C SER A 725 25.39 -54.58 22.72
N GLN A 726 24.84 -54.16 23.86
CA GLN A 726 25.55 -54.07 25.13
C GLN A 726 25.76 -55.45 25.76
N THR A 727 24.79 -56.38 25.64
CA THR A 727 24.97 -57.75 26.18
C THR A 727 26.08 -58.51 25.45
N PHE A 728 26.16 -58.37 24.12
CA PHE A 728 27.26 -58.93 23.34
C PHE A 728 28.59 -58.30 23.76
N TYR A 729 28.63 -56.98 23.94
CA TYR A 729 29.83 -56.29 24.41
C TYR A 729 30.27 -56.71 25.82
N ASN A 730 29.33 -56.98 26.73
CA ASN A 730 29.66 -57.49 28.07
C ASN A 730 30.33 -58.88 27.99
N VAL A 731 29.87 -59.76 27.09
CA VAL A 731 30.55 -61.04 26.81
C VAL A 731 31.91 -60.81 26.16
N PHE A 732 32.00 -59.85 25.24
CA PHE A 732 33.26 -59.47 24.60
C PHE A 732 34.30 -59.01 25.62
N GLN A 733 33.92 -58.15 26.57
CA GLN A 733 34.83 -57.61 27.60
C GLN A 733 35.46 -58.69 28.47
N ILE A 734 34.74 -59.77 28.80
CA ILE A 734 35.26 -60.89 29.60
C ILE A 734 36.40 -61.61 28.89
N GLU A 735 36.40 -61.61 27.56
CA GLU A 735 37.40 -62.30 26.72
C GLU A 735 38.59 -61.41 26.34
N LEU A 736 38.60 -60.14 26.77
CA LEU A 736 39.70 -59.20 26.51
C LEU A 736 40.82 -59.36 27.54
N ASN A 737 42.07 -59.38 27.05
CA ASN A 737 43.29 -59.36 27.85
C ASN A 737 44.16 -58.14 27.47
N GLU A 738 45.11 -57.76 28.32
CA GLU A 738 46.06 -56.68 28.02
C GLU A 738 47.04 -57.09 26.90
N GLY A 739 47.33 -56.16 25.99
CA GLY A 739 48.37 -56.32 24.96
C GLY A 739 47.95 -57.04 23.68
N LEU A 740 46.64 -57.13 23.41
CA LEU A 740 46.09 -57.76 22.20
C LEU A 740 46.25 -56.87 20.97
N THR A 741 46.47 -57.47 19.80
CA THR A 741 46.45 -56.76 18.51
C THR A 741 45.06 -56.80 17.86
N VAL A 742 44.78 -55.83 16.98
CA VAL A 742 43.53 -55.81 16.18
C VAL A 742 43.31 -57.13 15.44
N LYS A 743 44.37 -57.70 14.86
CA LYS A 743 44.28 -58.95 14.08
C LYS A 743 43.94 -60.17 14.95
N GLU A 744 44.45 -60.22 16.17
CA GLU A 744 44.13 -61.28 17.14
C GLU A 744 42.69 -61.16 17.63
N ILE A 745 42.22 -59.93 17.89
CA ILE A 745 40.83 -59.67 18.24
C ILE A 745 39.90 -60.19 17.16
N MET A 746 40.13 -59.80 15.92
CA MET A 746 39.27 -60.19 14.81
C MET A 746 39.30 -61.72 14.58
N ASN A 747 40.49 -62.31 14.41
CA ASN A 747 40.55 -63.71 13.98
C ASN A 747 40.21 -64.73 15.08
N ASN A 748 40.59 -64.44 16.33
CA ASN A 748 40.56 -65.44 17.40
C ASN A 748 39.47 -65.11 18.43
N ILE A 749 39.46 -63.86 18.93
CA ILE A 749 38.59 -63.49 20.04
C ILE A 749 37.16 -63.31 19.57
N PHE A 750 36.92 -62.64 18.45
CA PHE A 750 35.56 -62.34 17.98
C PHE A 750 34.75 -63.62 17.75
N LYS A 751 35.35 -64.64 17.09
CA LYS A 751 34.71 -65.95 16.89
C LYS A 751 34.43 -66.70 18.20
N LYS A 752 35.33 -66.56 19.19
CA LYS A 752 35.14 -67.14 20.52
C LYS A 752 34.00 -66.45 21.27
N VAL A 753 33.95 -65.11 21.22
CA VAL A 753 32.91 -64.28 21.83
C VAL A 753 31.55 -64.60 21.24
N VAL A 754 31.42 -64.72 19.92
CA VAL A 754 30.15 -65.11 19.28
C VAL A 754 29.64 -66.43 19.85
N LYS A 755 30.48 -67.47 19.92
CA LYS A 755 30.09 -68.76 20.50
C LYS A 755 29.72 -68.67 21.99
N ASN A 756 30.47 -67.89 22.76
CA ASN A 756 30.19 -67.70 24.18
C ASN A 756 28.90 -66.91 24.41
N TYR A 757 28.61 -65.94 23.54
CA TYR A 757 27.36 -65.19 23.53
C TYR A 757 26.18 -66.11 23.20
N GLU A 758 26.32 -66.98 22.19
CA GLU A 758 25.30 -68.00 21.86
C GLU A 758 24.98 -68.90 23.05
N ILE A 759 26.02 -69.41 23.74
CA ILE A 759 25.86 -70.25 24.94
C ILE A 759 25.12 -69.49 26.05
N LYS A 760 25.57 -68.27 26.37
CA LYS A 760 24.94 -67.44 27.41
C LYS A 760 23.50 -67.08 27.04
N CYS A 761 23.20 -66.81 25.77
CA CYS A 761 21.82 -66.61 25.32
C CYS A 761 20.97 -67.86 25.56
N GLY A 762 21.48 -69.05 25.19
CA GLY A 762 20.79 -70.31 25.44
C GLY A 762 20.52 -70.59 26.92
N GLU A 763 21.36 -70.09 27.83
CA GLU A 763 21.10 -70.22 29.27
C GLU A 763 19.86 -69.46 29.72
N HIS A 764 19.58 -68.27 29.16
CA HIS A 764 18.41 -67.42 29.48
C HIS A 764 17.06 -68.05 29.14
N GLU A 765 17.06 -69.19 28.45
CA GLU A 765 15.87 -70.01 28.20
C GLU A 765 15.48 -70.91 29.39
N LYS A 766 16.40 -71.16 30.32
CA LYS A 766 16.15 -72.03 31.49
C LYS A 766 15.28 -71.29 32.52
N LYS A 767 14.30 -72.00 33.11
CA LYS A 767 13.42 -71.42 34.14
C LYS A 767 14.12 -71.22 35.49
N GLU A 768 15.15 -71.99 35.81
CA GLU A 768 15.77 -72.01 37.15
C GLU A 768 17.05 -71.16 37.22
N ILE A 769 17.06 -70.00 36.57
CA ILE A 769 18.22 -69.09 36.59
C ILE A 769 18.08 -68.13 37.76
N LYS A 770 19.09 -68.08 38.62
CA LYS A 770 19.19 -67.08 39.69
C LYS A 770 19.51 -65.70 39.10
N CYS A 771 18.84 -64.67 39.59
CA CYS A 771 19.07 -63.28 39.19
C CYS A 771 20.52 -62.83 39.43
N THR A 772 21.13 -63.31 40.51
CA THR A 772 22.54 -63.05 40.86
C THR A 772 23.53 -63.59 39.82
N ALA A 773 23.20 -64.68 39.12
CA ALA A 773 24.08 -65.31 38.14
C ALA A 773 24.11 -64.61 36.77
N ILE A 774 23.08 -63.82 36.45
CA ILE A 774 22.91 -63.15 35.15
C ILE A 774 23.10 -61.63 35.22
N ASN A 775 23.27 -61.07 36.41
CA ASN A 775 23.46 -59.64 36.60
C ASN A 775 24.66 -59.10 35.80
N GLU A 776 25.78 -59.84 35.78
CA GLU A 776 26.97 -59.47 35.00
C GLU A 776 26.71 -59.39 33.50
N PHE A 777 25.82 -60.25 32.96
CA PHE A 777 25.48 -60.26 31.54
C PHE A 777 24.66 -59.02 31.13
N TRP A 778 23.78 -58.54 32.01
CA TRP A 778 22.92 -57.37 31.79
C TRP A 778 23.52 -56.05 32.31
N THR A 779 24.78 -56.06 32.75
CA THR A 779 25.47 -54.85 33.24
C THR A 779 25.44 -53.72 32.20
N ASN A 780 25.19 -52.48 32.63
CA ASN A 780 25.09 -51.30 31.76
C ASN A 780 23.98 -51.35 30.70
N VAL A 781 23.07 -52.33 30.75
CA VAL A 781 21.82 -52.30 29.98
C VAL A 781 20.80 -51.53 30.79
N ASN A 782 20.08 -50.60 30.19
CA ASN A 782 18.94 -49.94 30.82
C ASN A 782 17.60 -50.59 30.40
N SER A 783 16.52 -50.29 31.12
CA SER A 783 15.21 -50.91 30.86
C SER A 783 14.65 -50.65 29.44
N GLU A 784 15.00 -49.54 28.80
CA GLU A 784 14.60 -49.22 27.41
C GLU A 784 15.36 -50.06 26.37
N GLN A 785 16.58 -50.47 26.68
CA GLN A 785 17.44 -51.27 25.81
C GLN A 785 17.09 -52.77 25.87
N VAL A 786 16.47 -53.24 26.95
CA VAL A 786 16.15 -54.67 27.15
C VAL A 786 15.43 -55.27 25.95
N ASP A 787 14.43 -54.58 25.39
CA ASP A 787 13.66 -55.10 24.26
C ASP A 787 14.53 -55.33 23.02
N LYS A 788 15.52 -54.43 22.78
CA LYS A 788 16.46 -54.54 21.67
C LYS A 788 17.49 -55.63 21.93
N GLU A 789 18.03 -55.71 23.14
CA GLU A 789 18.97 -56.76 23.55
C GLU A 789 18.35 -58.15 23.44
N VAL A 790 17.12 -58.34 23.94
CA VAL A 790 16.42 -59.63 23.82
C VAL A 790 16.16 -60.00 22.36
N ARG A 791 15.95 -59.02 21.45
CA ARG A 791 15.86 -59.30 20.01
C ARG A 791 17.18 -59.82 19.43
N PHE A 792 18.34 -59.31 19.88
CA PHE A 792 19.64 -59.87 19.50
C PHE A 792 19.84 -61.31 19.98
N MET A 793 19.25 -61.67 21.13
CA MET A 793 19.33 -63.02 21.68
C MET A 793 18.36 -64.00 21.02
N THR A 794 17.23 -63.52 20.49
CA THR A 794 16.12 -64.33 19.96
C THR A 794 16.53 -65.40 18.92
N PRO A 795 17.44 -65.11 17.96
CA PRO A 795 17.92 -66.11 16.99
C PRO A 795 18.53 -67.36 17.64
N TYR A 796 19.06 -67.22 18.85
CA TYR A 796 19.84 -68.23 19.56
C TYR A 796 19.03 -69.04 20.58
N PHE A 797 17.74 -68.72 20.77
CA PHE A 797 16.85 -69.54 21.59
C PHE A 797 16.33 -70.76 20.81
N GLU A 798 16.40 -71.96 21.37
CA GLU A 798 15.93 -73.19 20.70
C GLU A 798 14.43 -73.44 20.92
N LYS A 799 13.91 -73.21 22.13
CA LYS A 799 12.53 -73.47 22.55
C LYS A 799 11.62 -72.23 22.53
N LEU A 800 12.17 -71.01 22.68
CA LEU A 800 11.39 -69.76 22.70
C LEU A 800 10.89 -69.30 21.32
N LYS A 801 11.39 -69.88 20.23
CA LYS A 801 11.05 -69.52 18.83
C LYS A 801 9.56 -69.63 18.46
N SER A 802 8.73 -70.29 19.27
CA SER A 802 7.32 -70.59 18.94
C SER A 802 6.27 -69.89 19.80
N ARG A 803 6.64 -69.10 20.83
CA ARG A 803 5.68 -68.50 21.77
C ARG A 803 6.07 -67.08 22.16
N ALA A 804 5.51 -66.08 21.46
CA ALA A 804 5.71 -64.65 21.73
C ALA A 804 5.51 -64.28 23.22
N HIS A 805 4.56 -64.94 23.89
CA HIS A 805 4.30 -64.76 25.32
C HIS A 805 5.52 -65.05 26.22
N ASN A 806 6.37 -66.03 25.88
CA ASN A 806 7.53 -66.36 26.71
C ASN A 806 8.68 -65.36 26.54
N VAL A 807 8.84 -64.79 25.34
CA VAL A 807 9.81 -63.71 25.08
C VAL A 807 9.37 -62.44 25.82
N GLN A 808 8.08 -62.13 25.82
CA GLN A 808 7.55 -60.99 26.58
C GLN A 808 7.75 -61.16 28.09
N ARG A 809 7.56 -62.37 28.63
CA ARG A 809 7.86 -62.66 30.04
C ARG A 809 9.33 -62.45 30.37
N LEU A 810 10.24 -62.92 29.51
CA LEU A 810 11.68 -62.68 29.69
C LEU A 810 12.01 -61.18 29.70
N ILE A 811 11.43 -60.42 28.76
CA ILE A 811 11.56 -58.97 28.72
C ILE A 811 11.12 -58.32 30.04
N CYS A 812 9.93 -58.67 30.56
CA CYS A 812 9.42 -58.14 31.82
C CYS A 812 10.35 -58.46 32.99
N SER A 813 10.76 -59.72 33.11
CA SER A 813 11.71 -60.17 34.15
C SER A 813 13.03 -59.42 34.11
N VAL A 814 13.60 -59.22 32.91
CA VAL A 814 14.89 -58.53 32.76
C VAL A 814 14.74 -57.02 32.98
N LYS A 815 13.63 -56.40 32.55
CA LYS A 815 13.35 -54.99 32.87
C LYS A 815 13.29 -54.77 34.38
N LEU A 816 12.66 -55.68 35.12
CA LEU A 816 12.65 -55.63 36.57
C LEU A 816 14.06 -55.84 37.15
N LEU A 817 14.81 -56.83 36.65
CA LEU A 817 16.18 -57.13 37.09
C LEU A 817 17.11 -55.91 36.95
N VAL A 818 17.12 -55.27 35.78
CA VAL A 818 17.95 -54.10 35.50
C VAL A 818 17.58 -52.90 36.40
N ASN A 819 16.31 -52.77 36.75
CA ASN A 819 15.81 -51.67 37.59
C ASN A 819 15.71 -52.04 39.08
N ILE A 820 16.13 -53.23 39.50
CA ILE A 820 15.85 -53.75 40.85
C ILE A 820 16.37 -52.82 41.95
N THR A 821 17.57 -52.26 41.75
CA THR A 821 18.20 -51.30 42.68
C THR A 821 17.37 -50.01 42.80
N LEU A 822 16.90 -49.46 41.68
CA LEU A 822 16.08 -48.25 41.65
C LEU A 822 14.72 -48.47 42.31
N ILE A 823 14.11 -49.63 42.07
CA ILE A 823 12.80 -49.99 42.63
C ILE A 823 12.92 -50.21 44.14
N LEU A 824 13.94 -50.94 44.59
CA LEU A 824 14.23 -51.09 46.01
C LEU A 824 14.48 -49.74 46.69
N GLU A 825 15.21 -48.83 46.04
CA GLU A 825 15.42 -47.48 46.57
C GLU A 825 14.10 -46.72 46.73
N ARG A 826 13.24 -46.73 45.70
CA ARG A 826 11.90 -46.11 45.75
C ARG A 826 11.02 -46.67 46.85
N LEU A 827 10.99 -48.00 47.02
CA LEU A 827 10.20 -48.66 48.06
C LEU A 827 10.71 -48.32 49.47
N HIS A 828 12.03 -48.27 49.67
CA HIS A 828 12.62 -47.84 50.94
C HIS A 828 12.32 -46.36 51.25
N GLN A 829 12.43 -45.47 50.26
CA GLN A 829 12.08 -44.06 50.42
C GLN A 829 10.61 -43.88 50.81
N LEU A 830 9.70 -44.64 50.20
CA LEU A 830 8.28 -44.67 50.58
C LEU A 830 8.11 -45.05 52.04
N MET A 831 8.77 -46.12 52.51
CA MET A 831 8.71 -46.52 53.92
C MET A 831 9.20 -45.43 54.87
N ILE A 832 10.22 -44.65 54.47
CA ILE A 832 10.72 -43.52 55.26
C ILE A 832 9.68 -42.39 55.29
N VAL A 833 9.06 -42.06 54.15
CA VAL A 833 8.03 -41.01 54.08
C VAL A 833 6.80 -41.36 54.91
N VAL A 834 6.33 -42.61 54.84
CA VAL A 834 5.24 -43.13 55.69
C VAL A 834 5.53 -42.87 57.17
N LYS A 835 6.78 -43.11 57.60
CA LYS A 835 7.23 -42.84 58.98
C LYS A 835 7.34 -41.34 59.30
N ILE A 836 7.84 -40.51 58.38
CA ILE A 836 7.96 -39.05 58.58
C ILE A 836 6.58 -38.39 58.78
N LEU A 837 5.58 -38.90 58.08
CA LEU A 837 4.23 -38.35 58.09
C LEU A 837 3.34 -38.96 59.20
N ASP A 838 3.82 -39.96 59.94
CA ASP A 838 3.07 -40.73 60.93
C ASP A 838 1.80 -41.39 60.36
N ILE A 839 1.89 -41.93 59.13
CA ILE A 839 0.78 -42.65 58.49
C ILE A 839 0.60 -44.01 59.18
N THR A 840 -0.61 -44.28 59.68
CA THR A 840 -0.94 -45.55 60.35
C THR A 840 -1.25 -46.62 59.31
N LEU A 841 -0.40 -47.64 59.21
CA LEU A 841 -0.56 -48.73 58.23
C LEU A 841 -1.65 -49.71 58.64
N CYS A 842 -2.48 -50.13 57.68
CA CYS A 842 -3.47 -51.20 57.83
C CYS A 842 -2.98 -52.50 57.18
N ASP A 843 -3.68 -53.62 57.42
CA ASP A 843 -3.31 -54.94 56.86
C ASP A 843 -3.20 -54.95 55.32
N GLN A 844 -3.89 -54.03 54.64
CA GLN A 844 -3.86 -53.88 53.18
C GLN A 844 -2.59 -53.17 52.66
N ASP A 845 -1.76 -52.60 53.53
CA ASP A 845 -0.58 -51.79 53.19
C ASP A 845 0.76 -52.57 53.26
N PHE A 846 0.75 -53.82 53.74
CA PHE A 846 1.97 -54.64 53.92
C PHE A 846 2.65 -55.08 52.61
N TRP A 847 2.02 -54.85 51.46
CA TRP A 847 2.58 -55.20 50.14
C TRP A 847 3.96 -54.54 49.90
N VAL A 848 4.23 -53.37 50.49
CA VAL A 848 5.53 -52.67 50.34
C VAL A 848 6.66 -53.49 50.97
N GLU A 849 6.44 -54.00 52.18
CA GLU A 849 7.42 -54.84 52.89
C GLU A 849 7.56 -56.21 52.22
N GLU A 850 6.46 -56.79 51.74
CA GLU A 850 6.47 -58.05 51.00
C GLU A 850 7.27 -57.95 49.69
N LEU A 851 7.08 -56.88 48.89
CA LEU A 851 7.85 -56.65 47.67
C LEU A 851 9.34 -56.41 47.95
N ILE A 852 9.69 -55.65 48.99
CA ILE A 852 11.10 -55.45 49.38
C ILE A 852 11.74 -56.79 49.73
N ASN A 853 11.10 -57.59 50.59
CA ASN A 853 11.60 -58.90 50.99
C ASN A 853 11.76 -59.86 49.80
N ASN A 854 10.82 -59.84 48.86
CA ASN A 854 10.87 -60.67 47.64
C ASN A 854 12.00 -60.25 46.71
N LEU A 855 12.24 -58.95 46.52
CA LEU A 855 13.28 -58.43 45.62
C LEU A 855 14.70 -58.51 46.22
N GLU A 856 14.83 -58.53 47.55
CA GLU A 856 16.12 -58.69 48.25
C GLU A 856 16.56 -60.16 48.38
N ASP A 857 15.70 -61.13 48.02
CA ASP A 857 16.05 -62.56 48.08
C ASP A 857 17.20 -62.90 47.13
N LYS A 858 18.31 -63.40 47.71
CA LYS A 858 19.51 -63.80 46.95
C LYS A 858 19.30 -65.06 46.12
N GLU A 859 18.27 -65.85 46.43
CA GLU A 859 17.88 -67.07 45.74
C GLU A 859 16.78 -66.83 44.69
N LEU A 860 16.40 -65.56 44.45
CA LEU A 860 15.35 -65.16 43.52
C LEU A 860 15.64 -65.63 42.08
N LEU A 861 14.66 -66.30 41.49
CA LEU A 861 14.72 -66.82 40.13
C LEU A 861 14.14 -65.82 39.12
N LEU A 862 14.72 -65.77 37.92
CA LEU A 862 14.32 -64.81 36.88
C LEU A 862 12.83 -64.88 36.51
N TYR A 863 12.20 -66.06 36.56
CA TYR A 863 10.77 -66.17 36.27
C TYR A 863 9.87 -65.61 37.39
N GLN A 864 10.33 -65.65 38.64
CA GLN A 864 9.60 -65.12 39.80
C GLN A 864 9.55 -63.59 39.74
N LEU A 865 10.62 -62.95 39.21
CA LEU A 865 10.61 -61.52 38.91
C LEU A 865 9.47 -61.12 37.96
N CYS A 866 9.02 -61.99 37.05
CA CYS A 866 7.88 -61.67 36.20
C CYS A 866 6.59 -61.49 37.02
N GLU A 867 6.40 -62.32 38.04
CA GLU A 867 5.22 -62.27 38.91
C GLU A 867 5.29 -61.01 39.78
N SER A 868 6.45 -60.71 40.37
CA SER A 868 6.68 -59.47 41.11
C SER A 868 6.55 -58.20 40.23
N PHE A 869 6.91 -58.28 38.95
CA PHE A 869 6.75 -57.18 38.00
C PHE A 869 5.27 -56.91 37.69
N ASP A 870 4.48 -57.98 37.48
CA ASP A 870 3.04 -57.86 37.22
C ASP A 870 2.32 -57.30 38.46
N GLU A 871 2.71 -57.72 39.66
CA GLU A 871 2.23 -57.16 40.92
C GLU A 871 2.59 -55.67 41.07
N LEU A 872 3.86 -55.31 40.87
CA LEU A 872 4.32 -53.92 40.94
C LEU A 872 3.57 -53.04 39.93
N ASN A 873 3.44 -53.48 38.68
CA ASN A 873 2.70 -52.72 37.65
C ASN A 873 1.23 -52.56 38.01
N LYS A 874 0.59 -53.61 38.54
CA LYS A 874 -0.80 -53.54 38.98
C LYS A 874 -0.96 -52.51 40.10
N ILE A 875 -0.01 -52.46 41.03
CA ILE A 875 0.02 -51.47 42.10
C ILE A 875 0.25 -50.07 41.54
N GLU A 876 1.27 -49.86 40.69
CA GLU A 876 1.55 -48.56 40.08
C GLU A 876 0.35 -48.03 39.28
N MET A 877 -0.37 -48.89 38.55
CA MET A 877 -1.56 -48.52 37.80
C MET A 877 -2.76 -48.21 38.72
N THR A 878 -2.96 -49.01 39.77
CA THR A 878 -4.07 -48.81 40.72
C THR A 878 -3.87 -47.54 41.54
N LEU A 879 -2.62 -47.24 41.91
CA LEU A 879 -2.26 -46.11 42.77
C LEU A 879 -1.80 -44.88 41.99
N LEU A 880 -1.88 -44.95 40.65
CA LEU A 880 -1.47 -43.88 39.73
C LEU A 880 -0.04 -43.38 39.96
N LEU A 881 0.90 -44.27 40.30
CA LEU A 881 2.29 -43.96 40.66
C LEU A 881 3.12 -43.53 39.46
N THR A 882 2.99 -42.27 39.06
CA THR A 882 3.83 -41.68 38.01
C THR A 882 5.27 -41.47 38.51
N ASN A 883 6.21 -41.29 37.57
CA ASN A 883 7.57 -40.88 37.92
C ASN A 883 7.61 -39.58 38.73
N ASP A 884 6.66 -38.66 38.52
CA ASP A 884 6.57 -37.41 39.29
C ASP A 884 6.18 -37.64 40.76
N ILE A 885 5.34 -38.64 41.04
CA ILE A 885 5.02 -39.07 42.42
C ILE A 885 6.26 -39.67 43.07
N TRP A 886 6.96 -40.58 42.38
CA TRP A 886 8.19 -41.17 42.90
C TRP A 886 9.27 -40.11 43.18
N LEU A 887 9.42 -39.12 42.29
CA LEU A 887 10.30 -37.96 42.51
C LEU A 887 9.85 -37.10 43.70
N ALA A 888 8.55 -36.93 43.91
CA ALA A 888 8.06 -36.21 45.08
C ALA A 888 8.35 -36.96 46.38
N ILE A 889 8.17 -38.28 46.42
CA ILE A 889 8.53 -39.14 47.56
C ILE A 889 10.02 -39.05 47.87
N GLU A 890 10.87 -39.19 46.85
CA GLU A 890 12.32 -39.04 46.96
C GLU A 890 12.66 -37.69 47.62
N LYS A 891 12.06 -36.60 47.15
CA LYS A 891 12.34 -35.25 47.64
C LYS A 891 11.78 -34.98 49.03
N ILE A 892 10.62 -35.56 49.38
CA ILE A 892 10.08 -35.51 50.75
C ILE A 892 11.02 -36.27 51.71
N CYS A 893 11.53 -37.44 51.28
CA CYS A 893 12.50 -38.23 52.03
C CYS A 893 13.83 -37.47 52.22
N ASP A 894 14.40 -36.91 51.15
CA ASP A 894 15.62 -36.09 51.19
C ASP A 894 15.49 -34.88 52.13
N TYR A 895 14.31 -34.26 52.17
CA TYR A 895 14.04 -33.02 52.90
C TYR A 895 13.36 -33.27 54.25
N LYS A 896 13.59 -34.44 54.86
CA LYS A 896 12.99 -34.84 56.14
C LYS A 896 12.98 -33.74 57.22
N ASP A 897 14.09 -33.03 57.41
CA ASP A 897 14.22 -32.00 58.45
C ASP A 897 13.38 -30.74 58.19
N PHE A 898 13.06 -30.50 56.92
CA PHE A 898 12.17 -29.43 56.47
C PHE A 898 10.71 -29.88 56.50
N ILE A 899 10.40 -31.12 56.11
CA ILE A 899 9.04 -31.67 56.19
C ILE A 899 8.58 -31.80 57.64
N ILE A 900 9.44 -32.30 58.55
CA ILE A 900 9.17 -32.31 59.99
C ILE A 900 8.90 -30.89 60.52
N PHE A 901 9.64 -29.90 60.01
CA PHE A 901 9.39 -28.50 60.37
C PHE A 901 8.05 -27.98 59.83
N LEU A 902 7.70 -28.28 58.57
CA LEU A 902 6.38 -27.93 58.04
C LEU A 902 5.24 -28.59 58.83
N LYS A 903 5.41 -29.85 59.23
CA LYS A 903 4.45 -30.57 60.08
C LYS A 903 4.23 -29.83 61.42
N SER A 904 5.31 -29.32 62.04
CA SER A 904 5.20 -28.52 63.27
C SER A 904 4.47 -27.17 63.12
N LEU A 905 4.19 -26.74 61.89
CA LEU A 905 3.51 -25.47 61.57
C LEU A 905 2.07 -25.66 61.09
N VAL A 906 1.57 -26.89 61.02
CA VAL A 906 0.19 -27.16 60.58
C VAL A 906 -0.79 -26.39 61.45
N GLY A 907 -1.67 -25.60 60.83
CA GLY A 907 -2.60 -24.71 61.54
C GLY A 907 -2.07 -23.32 61.92
N ASP A 908 -0.77 -23.05 61.83
CA ASP A 908 -0.21 -21.71 62.09
C ASP A 908 -0.45 -20.71 60.95
N ASP A 909 -0.84 -19.46 61.27
CA ASP A 909 -0.90 -18.37 60.29
C ASP A 909 0.47 -17.72 60.08
N LEU A 910 1.03 -17.93 58.89
CA LEU A 910 2.35 -17.47 58.49
C LEU A 910 2.34 -16.10 57.79
N GLN A 911 1.19 -15.42 57.63
CA GLN A 911 1.13 -14.11 56.95
C GLN A 911 2.01 -13.04 57.63
N ASN A 912 2.19 -13.13 58.95
CA ASN A 912 3.04 -12.21 59.72
C ASN A 912 4.54 -12.27 59.35
N LEU A 913 4.98 -13.33 58.65
CA LEU A 913 6.34 -13.42 58.10
C LEU A 913 6.58 -12.45 56.95
N ILE A 914 5.55 -12.03 56.21
CA ILE A 914 5.68 -11.10 55.08
C ILE A 914 5.91 -9.67 55.59
N ASN A 915 5.15 -9.24 56.60
CA ASN A 915 5.16 -7.86 57.12
C ASN A 915 6.45 -7.45 57.86
N ASN A 916 7.24 -8.41 58.35
CA ASN A 916 8.49 -8.13 59.09
C ASN A 916 9.75 -8.07 58.20
N VAL A 917 9.61 -8.30 56.88
CA VAL A 917 10.74 -8.31 55.95
C VAL A 917 11.11 -6.89 55.47
N ASP A 918 10.29 -5.85 55.71
CA ASP A 918 10.40 -4.55 55.04
C ASP A 918 11.49 -3.56 55.52
N GLU A 919 12.28 -3.80 56.58
CA GLU A 919 13.08 -2.71 57.19
C GLU A 919 14.52 -2.46 56.67
N HIS A 920 15.17 -3.25 55.79
CA HIS A 920 16.58 -2.94 55.37
C HIS A 920 17.06 -3.39 53.95
N LEU A 921 17.07 -2.45 52.99
CA LEU A 921 17.89 -2.33 51.74
C LEU A 921 18.40 -3.58 50.95
N TYR A 922 17.86 -3.72 49.73
CA TYR A 922 18.41 -4.32 48.48
C TYR A 922 18.83 -5.80 48.41
N LYS A 923 18.88 -6.57 49.51
CA LYS A 923 18.94 -8.05 49.49
C LYS A 923 17.53 -8.71 49.50
N HIS A 924 16.49 -7.89 49.29
CA HIS A 924 15.10 -8.13 49.69
C HIS A 924 14.22 -8.92 48.73
N LEU A 925 14.39 -8.74 47.41
CA LEU A 925 13.51 -9.43 46.45
C LEU A 925 13.64 -10.95 46.53
N ILE A 926 14.87 -11.44 46.79
CA ILE A 926 15.14 -12.87 46.94
C ILE A 926 14.57 -13.41 48.26
N GLN A 927 14.61 -12.64 49.35
CA GLN A 927 14.08 -13.07 50.65
C GLN A 927 12.54 -13.06 50.70
N GLN A 928 11.87 -12.04 50.13
CA GLN A 928 10.40 -12.03 50.02
C GLN A 928 9.90 -13.17 49.14
N ASN A 929 10.53 -13.42 47.98
CA ASN A 929 10.16 -14.55 47.11
C ASN A 929 10.34 -15.90 47.82
N ILE A 930 11.40 -16.08 48.62
CA ILE A 930 11.62 -17.32 49.39
C ILE A 930 10.56 -17.48 50.49
N VAL A 931 10.21 -16.42 51.23
CA VAL A 931 9.18 -16.48 52.29
C VAL A 931 7.79 -16.73 51.69
N GLN A 932 7.45 -16.07 50.58
CA GLN A 932 6.19 -16.32 49.87
C GLN A 932 6.14 -17.75 49.31
N THR A 933 7.25 -18.24 48.75
CA THR A 933 7.35 -19.63 48.29
C THR A 933 7.18 -20.60 49.45
N PHE A 934 7.74 -20.31 50.62
CA PHE A 934 7.58 -21.11 51.84
C PHE A 934 6.11 -21.17 52.30
N ILE A 935 5.40 -20.04 52.32
CA ILE A 935 3.97 -19.99 52.66
C ILE A 935 3.16 -20.82 51.65
N GLN A 936 3.45 -20.69 50.35
CA GLN A 936 2.80 -21.49 49.32
C GLN A 936 3.07 -22.99 49.49
N VAL A 937 4.33 -23.39 49.75
CA VAL A 937 4.67 -24.80 49.98
C VAL A 937 3.96 -25.35 51.20
N LYS A 938 3.88 -24.58 52.30
CA LYS A 938 3.12 -24.95 53.49
C LYS A 938 1.65 -25.20 53.14
N GLN A 939 0.98 -24.24 52.49
CA GLN A 939 -0.42 -24.37 52.08
C GLN A 939 -0.68 -25.54 51.11
N ILE A 940 0.22 -25.78 50.16
CA ILE A 940 0.09 -26.85 49.18
C ILE A 940 0.21 -28.23 49.85
N LEU A 941 1.11 -28.37 50.84
CA LEU A 941 1.37 -29.63 51.52
C LEU A 941 0.56 -29.83 52.81
N GLU A 942 -0.11 -28.80 53.32
CA GLU A 942 -0.92 -28.86 54.53
C GLU A 942 -1.95 -30.00 54.53
N PRO A 943 -2.68 -30.28 53.42
CA PRO A 943 -3.61 -31.42 53.37
C PRO A 943 -2.96 -32.80 53.57
N LEU A 944 -1.64 -32.89 53.33
CA LEU A 944 -0.86 -34.12 53.49
C LEU A 944 -0.18 -34.19 54.88
N LEU A 945 -0.21 -33.10 55.64
CA LEU A 945 0.41 -32.97 56.96
C LEU A 945 -0.61 -32.89 58.12
N ASP A 946 -1.89 -32.62 57.83
CA ASP A 946 -2.98 -32.59 58.82
C ASP A 946 -3.33 -34.01 59.29
N GLU A 947 -3.60 -34.18 60.60
CA GLU A 947 -3.76 -35.48 61.29
C GLU A 947 -5.07 -36.22 60.94
N LYS A 948 -5.82 -35.77 59.92
CA LYS A 948 -7.14 -36.30 59.58
C LYS A 948 -7.13 -37.21 58.35
N ILE A 949 -6.38 -38.30 58.44
CA ILE A 949 -6.68 -39.49 57.64
C ILE A 949 -7.66 -40.30 58.50
N ASP A 950 -8.96 -40.08 58.30
CA ASP A 950 -10.02 -40.73 59.09
C ASP A 950 -10.02 -42.25 58.81
N ASN A 951 -9.81 -43.04 59.87
CA ASN A 951 -9.71 -44.50 59.86
C ASN A 951 -11.07 -45.18 59.61
N ASP A 952 -11.56 -45.15 58.37
CA ASP A 952 -12.78 -45.86 57.94
C ASP A 952 -12.51 -47.29 57.39
N GLY A 953 -11.28 -47.81 57.56
CA GLY A 953 -10.89 -49.17 57.14
C GLY A 953 -10.42 -49.29 55.68
N HIS A 954 -10.14 -48.16 55.02
CA HIS A 954 -9.49 -48.09 53.70
C HIS A 954 -7.96 -48.03 53.84
N SER A 955 -7.21 -48.45 52.80
CA SER A 955 -5.73 -48.45 52.79
C SER A 955 -5.17 -47.03 52.97
N ALA A 956 -4.40 -46.82 54.04
CA ALA A 956 -3.85 -45.51 54.38
C ALA A 956 -2.77 -45.08 53.37
N VAL A 957 -2.04 -46.03 52.79
CA VAL A 957 -1.06 -45.77 51.72
C VAL A 957 -1.77 -45.37 50.42
N GLN A 958 -2.93 -45.97 50.11
CA GLN A 958 -3.75 -45.58 48.95
C GLN A 958 -4.24 -44.14 49.06
N GLU A 959 -4.78 -43.76 50.22
CA GLU A 959 -5.26 -42.41 50.46
C GLU A 959 -4.13 -41.39 50.39
N PHE A 960 -2.97 -41.71 50.97
CA PHE A 960 -1.75 -40.91 50.83
C PHE A 960 -1.38 -40.66 49.36
N PHE A 961 -1.35 -41.71 48.53
CA PHE A 961 -1.02 -41.56 47.11
C PHE A 961 -2.06 -40.75 46.36
N GLN A 962 -3.35 -40.90 46.68
CA GLN A 962 -4.42 -40.12 46.05
C GLN A 962 -4.32 -38.63 46.39
N ILE A 963 -4.00 -38.29 47.64
CA ILE A 963 -3.76 -36.91 48.09
C ILE A 963 -2.51 -36.35 47.40
N LEU A 964 -1.40 -37.11 47.42
CA LEU A 964 -0.14 -36.68 46.82
C LEU A 964 -0.27 -36.48 45.30
N TYR A 965 -0.96 -37.38 44.60
CA TYR A 965 -1.27 -37.25 43.17
C TYR A 965 -2.05 -35.96 42.88
N ASN A 966 -3.10 -35.69 43.66
CA ASN A 966 -3.90 -34.47 43.51
C ASN A 966 -3.07 -33.20 43.75
N ILE A 967 -2.16 -33.23 44.73
CA ILE A 967 -1.26 -32.12 45.04
C ILE A 967 -0.29 -31.86 43.87
N ILE A 968 0.37 -32.90 43.37
CA ILE A 968 1.38 -32.79 42.31
C ILE A 968 0.74 -32.33 41.00
N ASN A 969 -0.40 -32.91 40.61
CA ASN A 969 -1.13 -32.51 39.40
C ASN A 969 -1.58 -31.05 39.43
N ARG A 970 -2.03 -30.57 40.59
CA ARG A 970 -2.45 -29.15 40.74
C ARG A 970 -1.25 -28.20 40.83
N ASN A 971 -0.05 -28.70 41.13
CA ASN A 971 1.14 -27.88 41.42
C ASN A 971 2.42 -28.47 40.79
N PRO A 972 2.60 -28.40 39.46
CA PRO A 972 3.77 -28.98 38.78
C PRO A 972 5.12 -28.36 39.20
N SER A 973 5.11 -27.15 39.79
CA SER A 973 6.31 -26.48 40.30
C SER A 973 6.69 -26.88 41.73
N LEU A 974 5.90 -27.74 42.40
CA LEU A 974 6.06 -28.08 43.82
C LEU A 974 7.47 -28.58 44.16
N ILE A 975 8.02 -29.51 43.38
CA ILE A 975 9.36 -30.07 43.62
C ILE A 975 10.43 -28.97 43.62
N SER A 976 10.35 -28.03 42.68
CA SER A 976 11.29 -26.90 42.59
C SER A 976 11.15 -25.93 43.79
N LYS A 977 9.92 -25.70 44.26
CA LYS A 977 9.62 -24.86 45.44
C LYS A 977 10.07 -25.52 46.74
N LEU A 978 9.87 -26.83 46.88
CA LEU A 978 10.36 -27.65 47.99
C LEU A 978 11.87 -27.55 48.13
N ARG A 979 12.60 -27.73 47.01
CA ARG A 979 14.06 -27.58 46.97
C ARG A 979 14.50 -26.19 47.45
N LEU A 980 13.86 -25.13 46.95
CA LEU A 980 14.18 -23.74 47.32
C LEU A 980 13.97 -23.48 48.81
N CYS A 981 12.88 -23.99 49.39
CA CYS A 981 12.60 -23.84 50.81
C CYS A 981 13.58 -24.64 51.67
N ASN A 982 13.89 -25.89 51.28
CA ASN A 982 14.84 -26.73 52.00
C ASN A 982 16.25 -26.12 52.03
N THR A 983 16.75 -25.59 50.91
CA THR A 983 18.05 -24.88 50.88
C THR A 983 18.12 -23.72 51.87
N ASN A 984 16.97 -23.11 52.19
CA ASN A 984 16.87 -21.97 53.11
C ASN A 984 16.24 -22.34 54.47
N VAL A 985 16.11 -23.63 54.81
CA VAL A 985 15.37 -24.10 55.99
C VAL A 985 15.86 -23.49 57.30
N GLN A 986 17.17 -23.31 57.47
CA GLN A 986 17.73 -22.73 58.69
C GLN A 986 17.38 -21.24 58.83
N ALA A 987 17.40 -20.50 57.71
CA ALA A 987 16.98 -19.10 57.69
C ALA A 987 15.47 -18.96 57.98
N LEU A 988 14.65 -19.85 57.42
CA LEU A 988 13.20 -19.90 57.67
C LEU A 988 12.89 -20.23 59.14
N LYS A 989 13.55 -21.26 59.71
CA LYS A 989 13.44 -21.61 61.14
C LYS A 989 13.83 -20.43 62.05
N TYR A 990 14.90 -19.72 61.71
CA TYR A 990 15.34 -18.54 62.45
C TYR A 990 14.33 -17.38 62.37
N LEU A 991 13.82 -17.07 61.16
CA LEU A 991 12.82 -16.02 60.95
C LEU A 991 11.54 -16.30 61.72
N TYR A 992 11.02 -17.53 61.64
CA TYR A 992 9.84 -17.95 62.38
C TYR A 992 10.04 -17.80 63.89
N ARG A 993 11.15 -18.32 64.46
CA ARG A 993 11.47 -18.18 65.90
C ARG A 993 11.53 -16.73 66.37
N LYS A 994 12.08 -15.82 65.55
CA LYS A 994 12.23 -14.39 65.88
C LYS A 994 10.86 -13.70 66.01
N ILE A 995 9.87 -14.09 65.21
CA ILE A 995 8.53 -13.51 65.22
C ILE A 995 7.71 -14.05 66.40
N THR A 996 7.72 -15.37 66.64
CA THR A 996 7.06 -15.97 67.82
C THR A 996 7.57 -15.37 69.13
N ASN A 997 8.86 -15.00 69.23
CA ASN A 997 9.41 -14.34 70.42
C ASN A 997 9.06 -12.83 70.53
N ARG A 998 8.76 -12.15 69.42
CA ARG A 998 8.38 -10.71 69.40
C ARG A 998 6.94 -10.49 69.88
N ASP A 999 6.00 -11.38 69.54
CA ASP A 999 4.62 -11.29 70.01
C ASP A 999 4.52 -11.49 71.53
N VAL A 1000 5.35 -12.35 72.11
CA VAL A 1000 5.43 -12.52 73.57
C VAL A 1000 5.94 -11.22 74.24
N THR A 1001 6.93 -10.53 73.65
CA THR A 1001 7.50 -9.30 74.23
C THR A 1001 6.59 -8.07 74.10
N GLN A 1002 5.81 -7.94 73.02
CA GLN A 1002 4.79 -6.87 72.93
C GLN A 1002 3.60 -7.10 73.88
N THR A 1003 3.23 -8.35 74.13
CA THR A 1003 2.17 -8.69 75.10
C THR A 1003 2.61 -8.43 76.55
N TRP A 1004 3.90 -8.64 76.86
CA TRP A 1004 4.50 -8.22 78.13
C TRP A 1004 4.60 -6.68 78.27
N LEU A 1005 4.98 -5.96 77.21
CA LEU A 1005 5.06 -4.49 77.21
C LEU A 1005 3.67 -3.81 77.27
N ARG A 1006 2.62 -4.41 76.70
CA ARG A 1006 1.23 -3.95 76.86
C ARG A 1006 0.67 -4.19 78.27
N LYS A 1007 1.05 -5.29 78.94
CA LYS A 1007 0.71 -5.54 80.36
C LYS A 1007 1.46 -4.60 81.33
N LEU A 1008 2.67 -4.16 80.98
CA LEU A 1008 3.45 -3.17 81.74
C LEU A 1008 2.94 -1.73 81.56
N ARG A 1009 2.52 -1.32 80.34
CA ARG A 1009 1.95 0.03 80.10
C ARG A 1009 0.59 0.26 80.75
N HIS A 1010 -0.21 -0.78 80.97
CA HIS A 1010 -1.48 -0.66 81.72
C HIS A 1010 -1.29 -0.56 83.24
N ARG A 1011 -0.13 -0.94 83.80
CA ARG A 1011 0.19 -0.76 85.23
C ARG A 1011 0.87 0.58 85.56
N GLN A 1012 1.56 1.21 84.61
CA GLN A 1012 2.21 2.52 84.82
C GLN A 1012 1.26 3.73 84.67
N THR A 1013 0.19 3.61 83.88
CA THR A 1013 -0.80 4.69 83.67
C THR A 1013 -1.78 4.91 84.83
N LEU A 1014 -1.82 4.01 85.82
CA LEU A 1014 -2.58 4.19 87.08
C LEU A 1014 -1.77 4.89 88.18
N ASN A 1015 -0.44 4.84 88.13
CA ASN A 1015 0.44 5.52 89.10
C ASN A 1015 0.82 6.96 88.67
N GLU A 1016 0.85 7.27 87.37
CA GLU A 1016 1.16 8.64 86.88
C GLU A 1016 0.00 9.63 87.00
N ILE A 1017 -1.23 9.18 87.29
CA ILE A 1017 -2.37 10.05 87.62
C ILE A 1017 -2.41 10.41 89.12
N LEU A 1018 -1.78 9.61 89.99
CA LEU A 1018 -1.68 9.87 91.43
C LEU A 1018 -0.52 10.83 91.80
N ASP A 1019 0.58 10.86 91.04
CA ASP A 1019 1.74 11.73 91.34
C ASP A 1019 1.64 13.18 90.80
N ARG A 1020 0.71 13.47 89.88
CA ARG A 1020 0.47 14.85 89.39
C ARG A 1020 -0.46 15.70 90.27
N ILE A 1021 -0.94 15.17 91.40
CA ILE A 1021 -1.73 15.94 92.39
C ILE A 1021 -0.86 16.53 93.52
N ILE A 1022 0.39 16.05 93.74
CA ILE A 1022 1.07 16.36 95.01
C ILE A 1022 2.15 17.45 95.00
N ASN A 1023 2.96 17.76 93.97
CA ASN A 1023 3.81 18.97 94.10
C ASN A 1023 4.50 19.49 92.81
N PRO A 1024 4.53 20.82 92.58
CA PRO A 1024 5.15 21.44 91.42
C PRO A 1024 6.62 21.81 91.70
N LYS A 1025 7.49 21.71 90.69
CA LYS A 1025 8.79 22.42 90.67
C LYS A 1025 8.92 23.23 89.39
N PRO A 1026 9.28 24.52 89.48
CA PRO A 1026 9.63 25.33 88.33
C PRO A 1026 11.14 25.61 88.21
N CYS A 1027 11.49 25.88 86.96
CA CYS A 1027 12.49 26.83 86.47
C CYS A 1027 13.99 26.46 86.35
N ALA A 1028 14.45 26.85 85.14
CA ALA A 1028 15.77 27.33 84.75
C ALA A 1028 16.85 26.27 84.48
N ALA A 1029 17.78 26.43 83.53
CA ALA A 1029 17.94 27.26 82.33
C ALA A 1029 19.30 26.85 81.72
N ILE A 1030 19.61 27.34 80.51
CA ILE A 1030 20.97 27.60 79.95
C ILE A 1030 21.67 26.46 79.17
N LEU A 1031 21.72 26.69 77.85
CA LEU A 1031 22.85 26.69 76.87
C LEU A 1031 23.89 25.54 76.94
N TYR A 1032 24.22 24.86 75.83
CA TYR A 1032 24.68 25.37 74.52
C TYR A 1032 24.04 24.68 73.31
#